data_AF-A0A9P5BR84-F1
#
_entry.id   AF-A0A9P5BR84-F1
#
_cell.length_a   1.000
_cell.length_b   1.000
_cell.length_c   1.000
_cell.angle_alpha   90.00
_cell.angle_beta   90.00
_cell.angle_gamma   90.00
#
_symmetry.space_group_name_H-M   'P 1'
#
loop_
_entity.id
_entity.type
_entity.pdbx_description
1 polymer ?
#
loop_
_entity_poly.entity_id
_entity_poly.type
_entity_poly.pdbx_seq_one_letter_code
_entity_poly.pdbx_strand_id
1 'polypeptide(L)'
;MAPPSLRSLLVGALACLPTLAMAQRNYSTADMLRAQLTLLDDRPDNCPPCFNCLLPAHKCTQFAGCNDYTGKCNCPEGFGGDDCLEPLCGSLSRGDNTDRPRRSGDLCECDDGWTGINCNVCTSNQACNALMPSQEGGVCYQNGEVINHNYQICDVTNKKITDLLGDKRPQVTFTCKKEEGNCDFQFWVDERESFYCHLTECSSKADINESQNSTDYKCNKIECNCISERMLCGENGSVDISDFLVEEIKGPAEFECLQKNGGINNCAFKEPAMDDLILQLIGDSSIQLTCRSGECLYHTEVPGYERPVKKINTPLIASIIAACSLFVVAIILLTWYLSRRQFNYGAIALDDSDDESLKLMTNHKPASLYFENVAYELNGKRILNNIQGMAHPGEVTAIMGASGAGKTTFLDILARKNKRGNVSGDFFVNGEKVNDTDYKNVIGFVDQEDTMLPTLTVHETILNSALLRLPRNMGRTAKEQRVFEVEKQLGIYHIRDSLIGSEEGKGRGISGGEKRRVGIACELVTSPSILFLDEPTSGLDAYNAFNVIECLVTLAKNYKRTVVFTIHQPRSNIVALFDRLILLARGGAVYSGPFSQCQGYFDRIGYSCPPGFNIADYLVDLTMHAGSTTSEDDGTLNAEVASLGPSSTTAVKSIASIPGSIAEDSGVESSTSRPKNSRRDSVRIRQERELYTRRKNTVDTAASSDAGGEDVGSYKLQNQPAGFVPTINVEDPHDLPPAAYIGTDLDMLIRSFAESDIAGSTHDEIQQSISAARGANGQNANGYNPEGPNINISAIGKGYARVGLGRQFIILSNRTWKNLYRNPILMLTHYAIAILLAVLSGYLFYGLTDDIPGFQNRLGLFFFLLALFGFSTLTSLNVFATERLLFVRERANGYYHPITYFAAKLLFDIVPLRIIPPLLMGAIIYPMTGLVPEAGHFFKFILVLVLFNLAAAAICLFIGIICKDGGVANLIGSLVMLFSLLFAGLLLNHNAIPKAAIWLQTLSIFHYGFESLIVNEVLQLTLVDKKYGLDITVPGAAILSSFGFNNDALWTDVISLGVFGVVFIILAYAAMHILLVEKR
;
A
#
# COMPACT_ATOMS: atom_id res chain seq x y z
N MET A 1 -20.99 30.68 -2.96
CA MET A 1 -21.09 31.58 -1.79
C MET A 1 -19.75 31.57 -1.10
N ALA A 2 -19.07 32.72 -1.09
CA ALA A 2 -17.71 32.91 -0.57
C ALA A 2 -17.74 33.38 0.90
N PRO A 3 -16.73 33.07 1.73
CA PRO A 3 -16.54 33.64 3.06
C PRO A 3 -15.55 34.82 3.04
N PRO A 4 -15.58 35.70 4.06
CA PRO A 4 -14.30 36.25 4.52
C PRO A 4 -14.15 36.50 6.04
N SER A 5 -12.86 36.58 6.42
CA SER A 5 -12.21 37.16 7.62
C SER A 5 -12.20 36.31 8.90
N LEU A 6 -11.07 35.92 9.52
CA LEU A 6 -9.64 36.26 9.44
C LEU A 6 -9.30 37.75 9.68
N ARG A 7 -9.36 38.17 10.95
CA ARG A 7 -8.73 39.40 11.49
C ARG A 7 -8.72 39.37 13.03
N SER A 8 -7.68 38.80 13.64
CA SER A 8 -7.20 39.16 15.00
C SER A 8 -6.00 38.28 15.40
N LEU A 9 -4.82 38.56 14.83
CA LEU A 9 -3.50 38.21 15.39
C LEU A 9 -2.44 38.71 14.41
N LEU A 10 -2.07 39.99 14.54
CA LEU A 10 -0.82 40.62 14.09
C LEU A 10 -1.00 42.13 14.24
N VAL A 11 -0.39 42.70 15.28
CA VAL A 11 0.22 44.05 15.39
C VAL A 11 0.49 44.25 16.88
N GLY A 12 1.75 44.09 17.29
CA GLY A 12 2.15 44.25 18.69
C GLY A 12 3.61 43.91 18.99
N ALA A 13 4.50 44.10 18.02
CA ALA A 13 5.95 44.00 18.25
C ALA A 13 6.68 44.81 17.17
N LEU A 14 6.78 46.12 17.38
CA LEU A 14 7.77 47.02 16.75
C LEU A 14 7.58 48.43 17.35
N ALA A 15 8.19 48.69 18.50
CA ALA A 15 8.61 50.02 18.94
C ALA A 15 9.42 49.92 20.25
N CYS A 16 10.71 49.60 20.15
CA CYS A 16 11.68 49.94 21.20
C CYS A 16 12.38 51.24 20.80
N LEU A 17 12.17 52.30 21.61
CA LEU A 17 13.06 53.43 21.93
C LEU A 17 13.50 54.38 20.78
N PRO A 18 13.80 55.68 21.02
CA PRO A 18 14.17 56.32 22.30
C PRO A 18 13.41 57.62 22.63
N THR A 19 13.41 58.03 23.91
CA THR A 19 13.60 59.44 24.33
C THR A 19 13.78 59.49 25.86
N LEU A 20 15.05 59.66 26.24
CA LEU A 20 15.43 60.26 27.50
C LEU A 20 14.95 61.72 27.53
N ALA A 21 14.29 62.10 28.62
CA ALA A 21 14.53 63.32 29.41
C ALA A 21 13.25 64.08 29.81
N MET A 22 13.21 64.37 31.12
CA MET A 22 12.44 65.41 31.83
C MET A 22 11.00 65.10 32.27
N ALA A 23 10.87 64.55 33.48
CA ALA A 23 9.96 65.08 34.50
C ALA A 23 10.36 64.57 35.91
N GLN A 24 11.43 65.13 36.49
CA GLN A 24 11.60 65.10 37.95
C GLN A 24 10.63 66.12 38.56
N ARG A 25 9.55 65.64 39.18
CA ARG A 25 8.91 66.36 40.29
C ARG A 25 9.11 65.51 41.54
N ASN A 26 10.05 65.94 42.37
CA ASN A 26 10.27 65.39 43.70
C ASN A 26 9.02 65.68 44.54
N TYR A 27 8.19 64.67 44.79
CA TYR A 27 7.25 64.72 45.91
C TYR A 27 8.05 64.72 47.20
N SER A 28 7.78 65.68 48.07
CA SER A 28 8.42 65.74 49.37
C SER A 28 7.76 64.74 50.33
N THR A 29 8.49 64.30 51.36
CA THR A 29 7.94 63.46 52.44
C THR A 29 6.68 64.07 53.08
N ALA A 30 6.52 65.40 53.04
CA ALA A 30 5.34 66.11 53.53
C ALA A 30 4.07 65.89 52.69
N ASP A 31 4.21 65.59 51.39
CA ASP A 31 3.07 65.34 50.50
C ASP A 31 2.54 63.91 50.67
N MET A 32 3.44 62.95 50.95
CA MET A 32 3.05 61.59 51.38
C MET A 32 2.40 61.60 52.77
N LEU A 33 2.90 62.41 53.69
CA LEU A 33 2.31 62.56 55.04
C LEU A 33 0.93 63.21 54.99
N ARG A 34 0.69 64.15 54.07
CA ARG A 34 -0.66 64.70 53.81
C ARG A 34 -1.61 63.66 53.22
N ALA A 35 -1.15 62.82 52.29
CA ALA A 35 -1.96 61.73 51.73
C ALA A 35 -2.31 60.67 52.80
N GLN A 36 -1.39 60.39 53.74
CA GLN A 36 -1.63 59.52 54.89
C GLN A 36 -2.59 60.15 55.92
N LEU A 37 -2.46 61.45 56.20
CA LEU A 37 -3.38 62.17 57.09
C LEU A 37 -4.81 62.23 56.54
N THR A 38 -4.98 62.40 55.22
CA THR A 38 -6.31 62.36 54.59
C THR A 38 -6.98 60.97 54.61
N LEU A 39 -6.23 59.89 54.84
CA LEU A 39 -6.76 58.54 55.04
C LEU A 39 -7.08 58.24 56.51
N LEU A 40 -6.64 59.09 57.44
CA LEU A 40 -6.87 58.95 58.89
C LEU A 40 -8.12 59.68 59.38
N ASP A 41 -8.65 60.67 58.64
CA ASP A 41 -9.75 61.55 59.08
C ASP A 41 -11.17 60.92 59.02
N ASP A 42 -11.36 59.76 58.37
CA ASP A 42 -12.67 59.08 58.23
C ASP A 42 -12.77 57.74 59.00
N ARG A 43 -11.95 57.54 60.03
CA ARG A 43 -11.90 56.28 60.77
C ARG A 43 -12.79 56.29 62.02
N PRO A 44 -13.67 55.28 62.24
CA PRO A 44 -14.39 55.13 63.50
C PRO A 44 -13.43 54.88 64.68
N ASP A 45 -13.70 55.49 65.84
CA ASP A 45 -12.81 55.54 67.02
C ASP A 45 -12.36 54.17 67.61
N ASN A 46 -12.91 53.05 67.14
CA ASN A 46 -12.62 51.69 67.64
C ASN A 46 -11.94 50.75 66.62
N CYS A 47 -11.34 51.26 65.54
CA CYS A 47 -10.72 50.40 64.52
C CYS A 47 -9.18 50.31 64.72
N PRO A 48 -8.60 49.14 65.05
CA PRO A 48 -7.15 48.99 65.30
C PRO A 48 -6.32 49.13 64.02
N PRO A 49 -5.10 49.70 64.04
CA PRO A 49 -4.27 49.90 62.85
C PRO A 49 -4.10 48.63 62.01
N CYS A 50 -4.18 48.77 60.67
CA CYS A 50 -3.96 47.64 59.76
C CYS A 50 -2.52 47.14 59.92
N PHE A 51 -2.33 45.82 59.96
CA PHE A 51 -1.00 45.22 60.03
C PHE A 51 -0.15 45.68 58.84
N ASN A 52 1.04 46.21 59.13
CA ASN A 52 2.03 46.54 58.12
C ASN A 52 3.44 46.32 58.68
N CYS A 53 4.13 45.29 58.23
CA CYS A 53 5.46 44.91 58.71
C CYS A 53 6.58 45.92 58.41
N LEU A 54 6.31 46.95 57.59
CA LEU A 54 7.23 48.08 57.38
C LEU A 54 7.17 49.09 58.54
N LEU A 55 6.17 49.01 59.42
CA LEU A 55 6.05 49.86 60.59
C LEU A 55 6.70 49.19 61.81
N PRO A 56 7.47 49.90 62.65
CA PRO A 56 8.16 49.33 63.81
C PRO A 56 7.24 48.63 64.83
N ALA A 57 5.95 48.95 64.82
CA ALA A 57 4.94 48.37 65.70
C ALA A 57 4.51 46.95 65.30
N HIS A 58 4.83 46.51 64.08
CA HIS A 58 4.45 45.21 63.53
C HIS A 58 5.69 44.49 63.02
N LYS A 59 5.95 43.27 63.52
CA LYS A 59 7.08 42.45 63.09
C LYS A 59 6.55 41.16 62.47
N CYS A 60 7.24 40.67 61.45
CA CYS A 60 6.99 39.33 60.92
C CYS A 60 7.53 38.28 61.89
N THR A 61 6.72 37.27 62.17
CA THR A 61 7.13 36.10 62.96
C THR A 61 7.70 35.03 62.03
N GLN A 62 8.25 33.95 62.61
CA GLN A 62 8.91 32.87 61.86
C GLN A 62 10.07 33.31 60.97
N PHE A 63 10.72 34.43 61.33
CA PHE A 63 11.82 35.03 60.55
C PHE A 63 11.45 35.31 59.09
N ALA A 64 10.15 35.48 58.81
CA ALA A 64 9.62 35.76 57.49
C ALA A 64 10.03 37.16 56.99
N GLY A 65 10.33 37.26 55.69
CA GLY A 65 10.59 38.55 55.04
C GLY A 65 9.33 39.40 54.92
N CYS A 66 9.45 40.70 55.16
CA CYS A 66 8.37 41.66 54.90
C CYS A 66 8.26 41.94 53.39
N ASN A 67 7.04 41.92 52.86
CA ASN A 67 6.79 42.29 51.47
C ASN A 67 6.62 43.80 51.35
N ASP A 68 7.60 44.45 50.72
CA ASP A 68 7.63 45.92 50.56
C ASP A 68 6.41 46.49 49.81
N TYR A 69 5.72 45.69 48.99
CA TYR A 69 4.58 46.14 48.18
C TYR A 69 3.24 46.00 48.90
N THR A 70 3.05 44.93 49.67
CA THR A 70 1.77 44.63 50.33
C THR A 70 1.76 45.02 51.80
N GLY A 71 2.93 45.24 52.41
CA GLY A 71 3.08 45.46 53.85
C GLY A 71 2.79 44.20 54.68
N LYS A 72 2.64 43.04 54.06
CA LYS A 72 2.38 41.75 54.72
C LYS A 72 3.64 40.89 54.78
N CYS A 73 3.66 39.92 55.69
CA CYS A 73 4.78 38.99 55.80
C CYS A 73 4.68 37.86 54.77
N ASN A 74 5.82 37.44 54.20
CA ASN A 74 5.92 36.29 53.30
C ASN A 74 6.09 35.01 54.13
N CYS A 75 4.98 34.38 54.50
CA CYS A 75 5.01 33.29 55.47
C CYS A 75 5.62 31.99 54.93
N PRO A 76 6.40 31.28 55.76
CA PRO A 76 6.92 29.96 55.40
C PRO A 76 5.81 28.92 55.28
N GLU A 77 6.07 27.82 54.58
CA GLU A 77 5.10 26.74 54.35
C GLU A 77 4.48 26.25 55.67
N GLY A 78 3.14 26.28 55.76
CA GLY A 78 2.42 25.90 56.98
C GLY A 78 2.01 27.06 57.89
N PHE A 79 2.45 28.29 57.61
CA PHE A 79 2.03 29.49 58.34
C PHE A 79 1.28 30.47 57.44
N GLY A 80 0.33 31.17 58.02
CA GLY A 80 -0.49 32.18 57.39
C GLY A 80 -0.82 33.33 58.35
N GLY A 81 -1.76 34.17 57.94
CA GLY A 81 -2.01 35.46 58.59
C GLY A 81 -1.17 36.57 57.97
N ASP A 82 -1.40 37.81 58.41
CA ASP A 82 -0.64 38.95 57.89
C ASP A 82 0.76 39.03 58.55
N ASP A 83 0.93 38.42 59.72
CA ASP A 83 2.13 38.40 60.57
C ASP A 83 2.91 37.06 60.58
N CYS A 84 2.34 36.00 60.01
CA CYS A 84 2.85 34.62 60.01
C CYS A 84 2.79 33.88 61.35
N LEU A 85 1.85 34.24 62.22
CA LEU A 85 1.69 33.59 63.52
C LEU A 85 0.62 32.48 63.51
N GLU A 86 -0.24 32.43 62.49
CA GLU A 86 -1.33 31.46 62.42
C GLU A 86 -0.89 30.17 61.69
N PRO A 87 -0.99 28.98 62.30
CA PRO A 87 -0.77 27.72 61.59
C PRO A 87 -1.90 27.45 60.59
N LEU A 88 -1.55 26.91 59.42
CA LEU A 88 -2.47 26.55 58.35
C LEU A 88 -2.80 25.06 58.39
N CYS A 89 -4.07 24.74 58.14
CA CYS A 89 -4.58 23.37 58.07
C CYS A 89 -4.72 22.90 56.61
N GLY A 90 -5.12 21.64 56.39
CA GLY A 90 -5.14 21.02 55.06
C GLY A 90 -3.73 20.71 54.51
N SER A 91 -3.63 19.90 53.46
CA SER A 91 -2.33 19.46 52.92
C SER A 91 -1.56 20.53 52.15
N LEU A 92 -0.25 20.30 51.96
CA LEU A 92 0.58 21.06 51.01
C LEU A 92 0.10 20.92 49.55
N SER A 93 -0.66 19.87 49.21
CA SER A 93 -1.14 19.64 47.85
C SER A 93 -2.30 20.55 47.42
N ARG A 94 -2.86 21.36 48.32
CA ARG A 94 -3.96 22.29 48.01
C ARG A 94 -3.52 23.58 47.31
N GLY A 95 -2.21 23.86 47.24
CA GLY A 95 -1.66 25.08 46.64
C GLY A 95 -0.79 25.87 47.62
N ASP A 96 -0.57 27.15 47.31
CA ASP A 96 0.22 28.05 48.14
C ASP A 96 -0.47 28.30 49.50
N ASN A 97 0.28 28.86 50.46
CA ASN A 97 -0.20 29.17 51.81
C ASN A 97 -1.50 30.02 51.85
N THR A 98 -1.87 30.72 50.77
CA THR A 98 -3.12 31.48 50.66
C THR A 98 -4.37 30.63 50.44
N ASP A 99 -4.21 29.44 49.85
CA ASP A 99 -5.31 28.55 49.47
C ASP A 99 -5.67 27.55 50.59
N ARG A 100 -4.81 27.48 51.62
CA ARG A 100 -4.96 26.58 52.75
C ARG A 100 -5.85 27.20 53.84
N PRO A 101 -6.80 26.44 54.42
CA PRO A 101 -7.69 26.95 55.45
C PRO A 101 -6.91 27.31 56.72
N ARG A 102 -7.30 28.42 57.35
CA ARG A 102 -6.83 28.79 58.68
C ARG A 102 -7.45 27.88 59.75
N ARG A 103 -6.75 27.69 60.86
CA ARG A 103 -7.23 26.89 61.98
C ARG A 103 -8.54 27.42 62.56
N SER A 104 -9.53 26.54 62.65
CA SER A 104 -10.86 26.80 63.22
C SER A 104 -11.10 25.90 64.43
N GLY A 105 -10.54 26.28 65.59
CA GLY A 105 -10.66 25.54 66.85
C GLY A 105 -9.31 25.12 67.45
N ASP A 106 -9.35 24.15 68.37
CA ASP A 106 -8.18 23.70 69.14
C ASP A 106 -7.29 22.69 68.41
N LEU A 107 -7.65 22.18 67.22
CA LEU A 107 -6.78 21.33 66.40
C LEU A 107 -6.93 21.64 64.90
N CYS A 108 -5.86 21.42 64.13
CA CYS A 108 -5.93 21.47 62.67
C CYS A 108 -6.48 20.16 62.06
N GLU A 109 -7.39 20.27 61.09
CA GLU A 109 -7.83 19.14 60.27
C GLU A 109 -6.89 18.99 59.05
N CYS A 110 -6.18 17.87 58.97
CA CYS A 110 -5.30 17.53 57.85
C CYS A 110 -6.01 16.62 56.84
N ASP A 111 -5.65 16.74 55.56
CA ASP A 111 -6.14 15.83 54.52
C ASP A 111 -5.55 14.43 54.67
N ASP A 112 -6.19 13.44 54.05
CA ASP A 112 -5.77 12.04 54.11
C ASP A 112 -4.29 11.86 53.71
N GLY A 113 -3.51 11.28 54.63
CA GLY A 113 -2.09 11.04 54.43
C GLY A 113 -1.17 12.21 54.78
N TRP A 114 -1.67 13.23 55.47
CA TRP A 114 -0.89 14.34 56.05
C TRP A 114 -1.08 14.42 57.58
N THR A 115 -0.06 14.88 58.30
CA THR A 115 -0.07 15.05 59.76
C THR A 115 0.82 16.22 60.21
N GLY A 116 0.88 16.46 61.51
CA GLY A 116 1.60 17.58 62.14
C GLY A 116 0.72 18.79 62.40
N ILE A 117 1.17 19.70 63.26
CA ILE A 117 0.44 20.92 63.65
C ILE A 117 0.12 21.80 62.43
N ASN A 118 1.02 21.81 61.45
CA ASN A 118 0.90 22.57 60.20
C ASN A 118 0.49 21.70 58.99
N CYS A 119 0.03 20.46 59.21
CA CYS A 119 -0.38 19.51 58.16
C CYS A 119 0.62 19.36 56.98
N ASN A 120 1.92 19.45 57.27
CA ASN A 120 3.01 19.46 56.29
C ASN A 120 3.88 18.18 56.32
N VAL A 121 3.59 17.23 57.22
CA VAL A 121 4.31 15.95 57.29
C VAL A 121 3.51 14.89 56.56
N CYS A 122 4.05 14.31 55.49
CA CYS A 122 3.38 13.23 54.76
C CYS A 122 3.41 11.91 55.56
N THR A 123 2.37 11.08 55.40
CA THR A 123 2.28 9.74 56.00
C THR A 123 2.04 8.62 55.00
N SER A 124 1.73 8.92 53.74
CA SER A 124 1.48 7.93 52.70
C SER A 124 1.98 8.40 51.33
N ASN A 125 2.39 7.45 50.48
CA ASN A 125 2.82 7.76 49.11
C ASN A 125 1.70 8.38 48.26
N GLN A 126 0.46 7.97 48.49
CA GLN A 126 -0.71 8.48 47.77
C GLN A 126 -0.92 9.98 48.01
N ALA A 127 -0.62 10.48 49.22
CA ALA A 127 -0.70 11.89 49.54
C ALA A 127 0.26 12.74 48.71
N CYS A 128 1.44 12.20 48.39
CA CYS A 128 2.46 12.88 47.60
C CYS A 128 2.17 12.91 46.09
N ASN A 129 1.29 12.04 45.59
CA ASN A 129 0.95 12.00 44.16
C ASN A 129 0.40 13.33 43.65
N ALA A 130 -0.37 14.05 44.47
CA ALA A 130 -0.96 15.34 44.07
C ALA A 130 0.09 16.46 43.88
N LEU A 131 1.31 16.29 44.42
CA LEU A 131 2.44 17.20 44.20
C LEU A 131 3.26 16.83 42.95
N MET A 132 2.92 15.73 42.27
CA MET A 132 3.59 15.27 41.06
C MET A 132 2.85 15.76 39.79
N PRO A 133 3.55 16.19 38.72
CA PRO A 133 2.93 16.66 37.47
C PRO A 133 2.03 15.62 36.80
N SER A 134 2.35 14.33 36.95
CA SER A 134 1.60 13.19 36.43
C SER A 134 0.48 12.70 37.35
N GLN A 135 0.32 13.29 38.54
CA GLN A 135 -0.59 12.84 39.60
C GLN A 135 -0.38 11.39 40.06
N GLU A 136 0.78 10.80 39.77
CA GLU A 136 1.17 9.44 40.14
C GLU A 136 2.69 9.38 40.35
N GLY A 137 3.16 8.46 41.19
CA GLY A 137 4.60 8.17 41.39
C GLY A 137 5.29 8.95 42.51
N GLY A 138 4.53 9.65 43.35
CA GLY A 138 5.06 10.34 44.53
C GLY A 138 5.39 9.35 45.66
N VAL A 139 6.50 9.58 46.35
CA VAL A 139 6.93 8.76 47.50
C VAL A 139 7.02 9.65 48.73
N CYS A 140 6.39 9.23 49.82
CA CYS A 140 6.54 9.86 51.12
C CYS A 140 7.78 9.29 51.82
N TYR A 141 8.84 10.07 51.86
CA TYR A 141 10.12 9.72 52.45
C TYR A 141 10.15 10.10 53.94
N GLN A 142 10.30 9.12 54.82
CA GLN A 142 10.16 9.27 56.28
C GLN A 142 11.43 8.92 57.08
N ASN A 143 12.60 8.90 56.43
CA ASN A 143 13.86 8.55 57.12
C ASN A 143 14.50 9.76 57.81
N GLY A 144 13.94 10.97 57.68
CA GLY A 144 14.39 12.15 58.38
C GLY A 144 15.72 12.73 57.90
N GLU A 145 16.28 12.26 56.78
CA GLU A 145 17.33 12.95 56.01
C GLU A 145 16.67 13.98 55.08
N VAL A 146 17.23 15.19 55.02
CA VAL A 146 16.71 16.25 54.15
C VAL A 146 17.19 16.06 52.70
N ILE A 147 16.24 15.95 51.77
CA ILE A 147 16.52 15.89 50.34
C ILE A 147 16.21 17.24 49.69
N ASN A 148 14.97 17.75 49.83
CA ASN A 148 14.64 19.15 49.52
C ASN A 148 14.17 19.87 50.80
N HIS A 149 13.11 19.36 51.44
CA HIS A 149 12.47 19.86 52.65
C HIS A 149 12.15 18.74 53.65
N ASN A 150 12.73 18.76 54.83
CA ASN A 150 12.42 17.78 55.87
C ASN A 150 11.49 18.39 56.90
N TYR A 151 10.25 17.92 56.96
CA TYR A 151 9.28 18.31 57.98
C TYR A 151 9.20 17.24 59.06
N GLN A 152 9.38 17.62 60.33
CA GLN A 152 9.25 16.72 61.47
C GLN A 152 8.30 17.30 62.52
N ILE A 153 7.42 16.44 63.04
CA ILE A 153 6.58 16.70 64.22
C ILE A 153 7.00 15.75 65.33
N CYS A 154 7.20 16.28 66.52
CA CYS A 154 7.77 15.59 67.66
C CYS A 154 6.96 15.81 68.93
N ASP A 155 6.80 14.75 69.72
CA ASP A 155 6.29 14.84 71.09
C ASP A 155 7.48 14.90 72.07
N VAL A 156 7.41 15.78 73.07
CA VAL A 156 8.47 15.91 74.09
C VAL A 156 8.32 14.80 75.13
N THR A 157 9.40 14.05 75.36
CA THR A 157 9.38 12.84 76.21
C THR A 157 10.03 13.00 77.58
N ASN A 158 10.69 14.14 77.84
CA ASN A 158 11.24 14.44 79.17
C ASN A 158 10.11 14.46 80.21
N LYS A 159 10.18 13.53 81.19
CA LYS A 159 9.12 13.37 82.21
C LYS A 159 8.90 14.62 83.04
N LYS A 160 9.95 15.36 83.40
CA LYS A 160 9.77 16.56 84.22
C LYS A 160 9.25 17.77 83.43
N ILE A 161 9.49 17.83 82.11
CA ILE A 161 8.88 18.87 81.26
C ILE A 161 7.38 18.61 81.15
N THR A 162 6.98 17.35 80.94
CA THR A 162 5.58 16.94 80.92
C THR A 162 4.91 17.13 82.29
N ASP A 163 5.59 16.82 83.40
CA ASP A 163 5.08 17.08 84.76
C ASP A 163 4.92 18.58 85.06
N LEU A 164 5.85 19.43 84.60
CA LEU A 164 5.80 20.89 84.81
C LEU A 164 4.61 21.53 84.08
N LEU A 165 4.26 21.00 82.91
CA LEU A 165 3.17 21.52 82.07
C LEU A 165 1.80 20.90 82.41
N GLY A 166 1.77 19.88 83.26
CA GLY A 166 0.54 19.23 83.73
C GLY A 166 -0.21 18.53 82.60
N ASP A 167 -1.49 18.84 82.42
CA ASP A 167 -2.32 18.25 81.36
C ASP A 167 -2.01 18.84 79.96
N LYS A 168 -1.23 19.93 79.88
CA LYS A 168 -0.88 20.59 78.61
C LYS A 168 0.18 19.78 77.87
N ARG A 169 0.01 19.57 76.56
CA ARG A 169 0.87 18.73 75.72
C ARG A 169 2.04 19.52 75.10
N PRO A 170 3.30 19.25 75.47
CA PRO A 170 4.47 19.83 74.81
C PRO A 170 4.82 19.10 73.51
N GLN A 171 4.95 19.86 72.42
CA GLN A 171 5.31 19.34 71.10
C GLN A 171 6.36 20.24 70.45
N VAL A 172 7.10 19.69 69.50
CA VAL A 172 8.13 20.39 68.75
C VAL A 172 7.94 20.12 67.27
N THR A 173 8.09 21.15 66.45
CA THR A 173 8.27 20.99 65.00
C THR A 173 9.71 21.35 64.64
N PHE A 174 10.31 20.52 63.79
CA PHE A 174 11.64 20.73 63.26
C PHE A 174 11.58 20.65 61.74
N THR A 175 11.93 21.74 61.07
CA THR A 175 11.87 21.85 59.61
C THR A 175 13.25 22.20 59.08
N CYS A 176 13.71 21.57 57.99
CA CYS A 176 14.98 21.93 57.36
C CYS A 176 14.82 22.06 55.84
N LYS A 177 15.50 23.04 55.25
CA LYS A 177 15.60 23.23 53.80
C LYS A 177 17.03 23.04 53.32
N LYS A 178 17.25 22.12 52.37
CA LYS A 178 18.61 21.77 51.90
C LYS A 178 19.27 22.86 51.08
N GLU A 179 18.52 23.51 50.19
CA GLU A 179 19.06 24.53 49.28
C GLU A 179 19.52 25.79 50.02
N GLU A 180 18.75 26.21 51.03
CA GLU A 180 19.06 27.39 51.85
C GLU A 180 20.06 27.08 52.97
N GLY A 181 20.22 25.81 53.38
CA GLY A 181 21.11 25.41 54.47
C GLY A 181 20.63 25.87 55.86
N ASN A 182 19.31 26.01 56.02
CA ASN A 182 18.67 26.54 57.23
C ASN A 182 17.66 25.54 57.80
N CYS A 183 17.44 25.59 59.11
CA CYS A 183 16.43 24.81 59.81
C CYS A 183 15.67 25.68 60.82
N ASP A 184 14.45 25.29 61.15
CA ASP A 184 13.58 25.96 62.10
C ASP A 184 13.17 24.97 63.20
N PHE A 185 13.29 25.40 64.45
CA PHE A 185 12.85 24.67 65.63
C PHE A 185 11.76 25.47 66.33
N GLN A 186 10.59 24.88 66.53
CA GLN A 186 9.46 25.58 67.17
C GLN A 186 8.92 24.73 68.32
N PHE A 187 8.65 25.38 69.45
CA PHE A 187 8.13 24.73 70.64
C PHE A 187 6.66 25.11 70.87
N TRP A 188 5.82 24.10 71.07
CA TRP A 188 4.38 24.22 71.15
C TRP A 188 3.88 23.65 72.47
N VAL A 189 2.88 24.30 73.06
CA VAL A 189 2.14 23.81 74.23
C VAL A 189 0.66 23.81 73.88
N ASP A 190 0.01 22.65 73.90
CA ASP A 190 -1.36 22.45 73.41
C ASP A 190 -1.56 23.01 71.99
N GLU A 191 -0.62 22.70 71.10
CA GLU A 191 -0.59 23.17 69.71
C GLU A 191 -0.61 24.72 69.57
N ARG A 192 -0.28 25.45 70.63
CA ARG A 192 -0.03 26.90 70.60
C ARG A 192 1.46 27.14 70.72
N GLU A 193 2.02 27.81 69.71
CA GLU A 193 3.44 28.12 69.67
C GLU A 193 3.81 29.02 70.85
N SER A 194 4.92 28.67 71.51
CA SER A 194 5.47 29.42 72.64
C SER A 194 6.66 30.24 72.16
N PHE A 195 7.68 29.58 71.59
CA PHE A 195 8.85 30.22 71.01
C PHE A 195 9.32 29.45 69.77
N TYR A 196 10.06 30.14 68.92
CA TYR A 196 10.62 29.59 67.70
C TYR A 196 12.07 30.05 67.52
N CYS A 197 12.87 29.20 66.89
CA CYS A 197 14.28 29.40 66.66
C CYS A 197 14.62 29.14 65.20
N HIS A 198 15.41 30.04 64.61
CA HIS A 198 15.96 29.90 63.27
C HIS A 198 17.42 29.52 63.36
N LEU A 199 17.77 28.42 62.71
CA LEU A 199 19.09 27.82 62.68
C LEU A 199 19.68 28.02 61.29
N THR A 200 20.89 28.55 61.23
CA THR A 200 21.59 28.84 59.96
C THR A 200 22.97 28.18 59.95
N GLU A 201 23.55 28.03 58.75
CA GLU A 201 24.79 27.29 58.53
C GLU A 201 24.65 25.81 58.98
N CYS A 202 23.54 25.19 58.60
CA CYS A 202 23.22 23.81 58.96
C CYS A 202 23.85 22.80 58.00
N SER A 203 24.40 21.73 58.56
CA SER A 203 24.89 20.56 57.83
C SER A 203 24.14 19.31 58.30
N SER A 204 23.65 18.50 57.37
CA SER A 204 22.94 17.26 57.65
C SER A 204 23.78 16.05 57.25
N LYS A 205 23.87 15.03 58.12
CA LYS A 205 24.52 13.75 57.86
C LYS A 205 23.56 12.60 58.18
N ALA A 206 23.49 11.62 57.28
CA ALA A 206 22.75 10.38 57.51
C ALA A 206 23.72 9.20 57.49
N ASP A 207 23.72 8.39 58.56
CA ASP A 207 24.48 7.16 58.66
C ASP A 207 23.50 5.97 58.64
N ILE A 208 23.54 5.20 57.55
CA ILE A 208 22.65 4.07 57.28
C ILE A 208 23.44 2.77 57.48
N ASN A 209 23.21 2.06 58.58
CA ASN A 209 23.82 0.75 58.88
C ASN A 209 22.76 -0.37 58.85
N GLU A 210 23.18 -1.63 58.69
CA GLU A 210 22.27 -2.80 58.62
C GLU A 210 21.32 -2.97 59.84
N SER A 211 21.60 -2.31 60.96
CA SER A 211 20.83 -2.46 62.21
C SER A 211 20.19 -1.17 62.74
N GLN A 212 20.65 0.02 62.36
CA GLN A 212 20.14 1.32 62.81
C GLN A 212 20.43 2.41 61.77
N ASN A 213 19.43 3.25 61.48
CA ASN A 213 19.60 4.47 60.70
C ASN A 213 19.64 5.66 61.66
N SER A 214 20.63 6.53 61.49
CA SER A 214 20.78 7.74 62.30
C SER A 214 20.85 8.97 61.38
N THR A 215 20.19 10.04 61.77
CA THR A 215 20.33 11.36 61.13
C THR A 215 20.81 12.39 62.15
N ASP A 216 21.71 13.26 61.72
CA ASP A 216 22.37 14.27 62.56
C ASP A 216 22.38 15.60 61.80
N TYR A 217 21.84 16.65 62.42
CA TYR A 217 21.84 18.02 61.92
C TYR A 217 22.67 18.88 62.86
N LYS A 218 23.72 19.54 62.33
CA LYS A 218 24.58 20.46 63.07
C LYS A 218 24.50 21.84 62.47
N CYS A 219 24.08 22.82 63.25
CA CYS A 219 23.96 24.21 62.83
C CYS A 219 24.84 25.10 63.70
N ASN A 220 25.67 25.94 63.08
CA ASN A 220 26.64 26.76 63.81
C ASN A 220 25.98 27.92 64.56
N LYS A 221 24.85 28.44 64.05
CA LYS A 221 24.16 29.61 64.59
C LYS A 221 22.68 29.31 64.82
N ILE A 222 22.16 29.84 65.92
CA ILE A 222 20.75 29.77 66.30
C ILE A 222 20.31 31.12 66.85
N GLU A 223 19.11 31.55 66.45
CA GLU A 223 18.45 32.76 66.95
C GLU A 223 17.02 32.42 67.35
N CYS A 224 16.62 32.71 68.58
CA CYS A 224 15.30 32.36 69.12
C CYS A 224 14.48 33.59 69.50
N ASN A 225 13.17 33.52 69.31
CA ASN A 225 12.21 34.55 69.70
C ASN A 225 11.03 33.94 70.48
N CYS A 226 10.64 34.58 71.58
CA CYS A 226 9.47 34.24 72.38
C CYS A 226 8.23 34.98 71.87
N ILE A 227 7.07 34.32 71.82
CA ILE A 227 5.79 34.96 71.52
C ILE A 227 5.17 35.45 72.82
N SER A 228 5.01 36.77 72.97
CA SER A 228 4.49 37.37 74.20
C SER A 228 3.11 36.84 74.60
N GLU A 229 2.88 36.75 75.91
CA GLU A 229 1.63 36.26 76.53
C GLU A 229 1.31 34.78 76.26
N ARG A 230 2.30 33.98 75.86
CA ARG A 230 2.19 32.52 75.72
C ARG A 230 2.88 31.79 76.86
N MET A 231 2.54 30.53 77.09
CA MET A 231 3.25 29.65 78.02
C MET A 231 4.75 29.74 77.78
N LEU A 232 5.53 29.85 78.84
CA LEU A 232 6.99 30.04 78.81
C LEU A 232 7.47 31.44 78.35
N CYS A 233 6.56 32.30 77.88
CA CYS A 233 6.84 33.62 77.32
C CYS A 233 5.90 34.70 77.92
N GLY A 234 5.75 34.70 79.24
CA GLY A 234 5.02 35.73 79.97
C GLY A 234 3.52 35.46 80.21
N GLU A 235 3.00 34.26 79.93
CA GLU A 235 1.64 33.88 80.36
C GLU A 235 1.56 33.76 81.90
N ASN A 236 0.51 34.35 82.50
CA ASN A 236 0.30 34.36 83.94
C ASN A 236 0.27 32.94 84.53
N GLY A 237 1.22 32.65 85.42
CA GLY A 237 1.38 31.33 86.05
C GLY A 237 2.38 30.40 85.35
N SER A 238 3.06 30.86 84.30
CA SER A 238 4.18 30.17 83.65
C SER A 238 5.52 30.87 83.94
N VAL A 239 6.63 30.12 83.81
CA VAL A 239 8.00 30.66 83.93
C VAL A 239 8.35 31.40 82.65
N ASP A 240 8.69 32.69 82.71
CA ASP A 240 9.09 33.45 81.53
C ASP A 240 10.59 33.25 81.22
N ILE A 241 10.90 32.70 80.05
CA ILE A 241 12.27 32.47 79.57
C ILE A 241 12.65 33.40 78.40
N SER A 242 11.88 34.45 78.14
CA SER A 242 12.10 35.36 76.99
C SER A 242 13.50 35.94 76.95
N ASP A 243 14.01 36.47 78.07
CA ASP A 243 15.35 37.06 78.15
C ASP A 243 16.45 36.01 77.96
N PHE A 244 16.25 34.81 78.51
CA PHE A 244 17.17 33.68 78.36
C PHE A 244 17.32 33.24 76.90
N LEU A 245 16.21 33.13 76.16
CA LEU A 245 16.22 32.75 74.73
C LEU A 245 16.99 33.75 73.85
N VAL A 246 16.99 35.03 74.20
CA VAL A 246 17.63 36.09 73.39
C VAL A 246 19.10 36.29 73.79
N GLU A 247 19.42 36.23 75.08
CA GLU A 247 20.76 36.57 75.58
C GLU A 247 21.72 35.37 75.59
N GLU A 248 21.27 34.19 76.02
CA GLU A 248 22.14 33.04 76.28
C GLU A 248 22.22 32.04 75.11
N ILE A 249 21.15 31.88 74.33
CA ILE A 249 21.14 30.94 73.20
C ILE A 249 21.89 31.55 72.00
N LYS A 250 23.04 30.94 71.67
CA LYS A 250 23.91 31.37 70.56
C LYS A 250 24.40 30.22 69.68
N GLY A 251 24.25 28.96 70.11
CA GLY A 251 24.69 27.78 69.39
C GLY A 251 26.13 27.35 69.71
N PRO A 252 26.64 26.27 69.09
CA PRO A 252 26.00 25.49 68.01
C PRO A 252 24.84 24.63 68.52
N ALA A 253 23.86 24.40 67.64
CA ALA A 253 22.72 23.54 67.91
C ALA A 253 22.83 22.22 67.14
N GLU A 254 22.49 21.11 67.79
CA GLU A 254 22.50 19.77 67.20
C GLU A 254 21.12 19.11 67.35
N PHE A 255 20.64 18.48 66.27
CA PHE A 255 19.42 17.68 66.26
C PHE A 255 19.73 16.28 65.73
N GLU A 256 19.76 15.32 66.64
CA GLU A 256 20.10 13.92 66.35
C GLU A 256 18.85 13.04 66.43
N CYS A 257 18.67 12.12 65.50
CA CYS A 257 17.54 11.20 65.44
C CYS A 257 17.99 9.77 65.17
N LEU A 258 17.50 8.82 65.96
CA LEU A 258 17.71 7.39 65.80
C LEU A 258 16.40 6.72 65.36
N GLN A 259 16.40 6.16 64.15
CA GLN A 259 15.21 5.53 63.57
C GLN A 259 14.98 4.13 64.14
N LYS A 260 13.77 3.88 64.64
CA LYS A 260 13.28 2.54 65.00
C LYS A 260 12.02 2.22 64.21
N ASN A 261 12.00 1.06 63.55
CA ASN A 261 10.82 0.54 62.84
C ASN A 261 10.22 1.49 61.77
N GLY A 262 11.07 2.23 61.03
CA GLY A 262 10.69 2.82 59.74
C GLY A 262 9.69 3.99 59.76
N GLY A 263 9.58 4.75 60.86
CA GLY A 263 8.76 5.99 60.83
C GLY A 263 8.62 6.80 62.12
N ILE A 264 9.06 6.27 63.27
CA ILE A 264 9.17 7.05 64.52
C ILE A 264 10.63 7.04 64.96
N ASN A 265 11.20 8.23 65.11
CA ASN A 265 12.59 8.45 65.44
C ASN A 265 12.71 8.93 66.88
N ASN A 266 13.58 8.31 67.66
CA ASN A 266 13.97 8.84 68.96
C ASN A 266 15.00 9.95 68.70
N CYS A 267 14.63 11.19 68.95
CA CYS A 267 15.45 12.35 68.65
C CYS A 267 15.86 13.13 69.90
N ALA A 268 16.91 13.91 69.79
CA ALA A 268 17.38 14.81 70.83
C ALA A 268 17.80 16.14 70.21
N PHE A 269 17.29 17.24 70.77
CA PHE A 269 17.75 18.59 70.46
C PHE A 269 18.71 19.04 71.57
N LYS A 270 19.90 19.49 71.17
CA LYS A 270 21.00 19.90 72.04
C LYS A 270 21.43 21.32 71.70
N GLU A 271 21.54 22.15 72.72
CA GLU A 271 22.14 23.48 72.65
C GLU A 271 22.77 23.77 74.01
N PRO A 272 24.05 24.20 74.11
CA PRO A 272 24.77 24.22 75.38
C PRO A 272 24.09 24.98 76.52
N ALA A 273 23.53 26.17 76.25
CA ALA A 273 22.89 26.97 77.29
C ALA A 273 21.53 26.36 77.69
N MET A 274 20.76 25.89 76.72
CA MET A 274 19.48 25.21 76.96
C MET A 274 19.69 23.89 77.72
N ASP A 275 20.70 23.12 77.35
CA ASP A 275 21.06 21.86 77.99
C ASP A 275 21.49 22.10 79.44
N ASP A 276 22.27 23.16 79.71
CA ASP A 276 22.64 23.55 81.08
C ASP A 276 21.41 23.96 81.91
N LEU A 277 20.46 24.71 81.33
CA LEU A 277 19.21 25.07 82.00
C LEU A 277 18.37 23.81 82.32
N ILE A 278 18.23 22.90 81.36
CA ILE A 278 17.50 21.63 81.55
C ILE A 278 18.22 20.74 82.55
N LEU A 279 19.55 20.69 82.54
CA LEU A 279 20.32 19.89 83.49
C LEU A 279 20.15 20.43 84.92
N GLN A 280 20.15 21.75 85.10
CA GLN A 280 19.96 22.40 86.40
C GLN A 280 18.52 22.29 86.94
N LEU A 281 17.52 22.40 86.08
CA LEU A 281 16.10 22.34 86.47
C LEU A 281 15.55 20.91 86.56
N ILE A 282 15.96 20.05 85.62
CA ILE A 282 15.29 18.78 85.29
C ILE A 282 16.24 17.58 85.37
N GLY A 283 17.55 17.76 85.25
CA GLY A 283 18.54 16.68 85.37
C GLY A 283 18.64 15.76 84.15
N ASP A 284 18.05 16.16 83.03
CA ASP A 284 18.27 15.55 81.71
C ASP A 284 19.35 16.35 80.96
N SER A 285 20.06 15.71 80.04
CA SER A 285 21.18 16.35 79.32
C SER A 285 20.79 17.05 78.02
N SER A 286 19.52 17.00 77.62
CA SER A 286 18.97 17.56 76.36
C SER A 286 17.45 17.40 76.30
N ILE A 287 16.81 18.05 75.33
CA ILE A 287 15.39 17.84 75.03
C ILE A 287 15.24 16.53 74.25
N GLN A 288 14.65 15.53 74.89
CA GLN A 288 14.37 14.21 74.32
C GLN A 288 13.00 14.18 73.65
N LEU A 289 12.96 13.73 72.41
CA LEU A 289 11.82 13.83 71.51
C LEU A 289 11.51 12.49 70.86
N THR A 290 10.23 12.25 70.55
CA THR A 290 9.80 11.20 69.62
C THR A 290 9.19 11.84 68.39
N CYS A 291 9.87 11.74 67.27
CA CYS A 291 9.55 12.48 66.04
C CYS A 291 9.04 11.58 64.93
N ARG A 292 8.18 12.14 64.08
CA ARG A 292 7.83 11.60 62.77
C ARG A 292 8.25 12.61 61.71
N SER A 293 9.02 12.15 60.73
CA SER A 293 9.42 12.94 59.58
C SER A 293 8.65 12.55 58.32
N GLY A 294 8.58 13.46 57.35
CA GLY A 294 7.92 13.21 56.08
C GLY A 294 8.22 14.29 55.05
N GLU A 295 8.71 13.86 53.89
CA GLU A 295 8.92 14.69 52.70
C GLU A 295 8.34 13.98 51.46
N CYS A 296 7.75 14.72 50.53
CA CYS A 296 7.30 14.16 49.26
C CYS A 296 8.38 14.27 48.18
N LEU A 297 8.83 13.14 47.66
CA LEU A 297 9.87 13.04 46.63
C LEU A 297 9.38 12.30 45.38
N TYR A 298 10.06 12.52 44.25
CA TYR A 298 9.93 11.61 43.12
C TYR A 298 10.56 10.26 43.47
N HIS A 299 10.00 9.17 42.94
CA HIS A 299 10.56 7.83 43.12
C HIS A 299 12.05 7.72 42.71
N THR A 300 12.50 8.57 41.79
CA THR A 300 13.90 8.63 41.33
C THR A 300 14.85 9.38 42.26
N GLU A 301 14.32 10.20 43.17
CA GLU A 301 15.09 11.04 44.09
C GLU A 301 15.29 10.40 45.46
N VAL A 302 14.58 9.30 45.73
CA VAL A 302 14.73 8.53 46.97
C VAL A 302 16.17 8.03 47.09
N PRO A 303 16.88 8.32 48.19
CA PRO A 303 18.22 7.81 48.44
C PRO A 303 18.27 6.28 48.34
N GLY A 304 19.19 5.76 47.52
CA GLY A 304 19.33 4.31 47.28
C GLY A 304 18.51 3.76 46.10
N TYR A 305 17.83 4.60 45.33
CA TYR A 305 17.14 4.15 44.11
C TYR A 305 18.13 3.77 43.01
N GLU A 306 18.17 2.47 42.66
CA GLU A 306 18.83 1.97 41.45
C GLU A 306 17.79 1.73 40.35
N ARG A 307 18.03 2.31 39.16
CA ARG A 307 17.12 2.12 38.02
C ARG A 307 17.11 0.65 37.59
N PRO A 308 15.93 0.05 37.32
CA PRO A 308 15.86 -1.29 36.78
C PRO A 308 16.52 -1.33 35.39
N VAL A 309 17.62 -2.08 35.26
CA VAL A 309 18.27 -2.31 33.96
C VAL A 309 17.36 -3.19 33.11
N LYS A 310 17.07 -2.77 31.86
CA LYS A 310 16.29 -3.57 30.89
C LYS A 310 16.96 -4.93 30.69
N LYS A 311 16.34 -6.00 31.21
CA LYS A 311 16.81 -7.38 31.00
C LYS A 311 16.23 -7.91 29.69
N ILE A 312 17.09 -8.18 28.72
CA ILE A 312 16.69 -8.80 27.46
C ILE A 312 16.41 -10.29 27.71
N ASN A 313 15.18 -10.72 27.46
CA ASN A 313 14.78 -12.13 27.59
C ASN A 313 15.25 -12.92 26.36
N THR A 314 16.51 -13.33 26.36
CA THR A 314 17.11 -14.21 25.32
C THR A 314 16.31 -15.50 25.03
N PRO A 315 15.69 -16.22 26.00
CA PRO A 315 14.89 -17.40 25.67
C PRO A 315 13.60 -17.05 24.91
N LEU A 316 12.99 -15.89 25.20
CA LEU A 316 11.80 -15.42 24.50
C LEU A 316 12.12 -15.10 23.04
N ILE A 317 13.26 -14.44 22.77
CA ILE A 317 13.75 -14.17 21.41
C ILE A 317 13.97 -15.47 20.64
N ALA A 318 14.68 -16.44 21.22
CA ALA A 318 14.94 -17.73 20.58
C ALA A 318 13.63 -18.48 20.27
N SER A 319 12.65 -18.42 21.16
CA SER A 319 11.33 -19.04 20.96
C SER A 319 10.55 -18.40 19.81
N ILE A 320 10.59 -17.08 19.66
CA ILE A 320 9.89 -16.35 18.59
C ILE A 320 10.54 -16.65 17.24
N ILE A 321 11.88 -16.63 17.16
CA ILE A 321 12.61 -16.97 15.92
C ILE A 321 12.30 -18.41 15.49
N ALA A 322 12.28 -19.35 16.45
CA ALA A 322 11.91 -20.74 16.18
C ALA A 322 10.45 -20.86 15.71
N ALA A 323 9.52 -20.14 16.34
CA ALA A 323 8.10 -20.13 15.96
C ALA A 323 7.89 -19.56 14.54
N CYS A 324 8.53 -18.43 14.20
CA CYS A 324 8.47 -17.84 12.86
C CYS A 324 9.09 -18.77 11.80
N SER A 325 10.20 -19.41 12.12
CA SER A 325 10.85 -20.38 11.22
C SER A 325 9.98 -21.62 11.00
N LEU A 326 9.37 -22.16 12.06
CA LEU A 326 8.44 -23.29 11.99
C LEU A 326 7.19 -22.90 11.21
N PHE A 327 6.66 -21.69 11.37
CA PHE A 327 5.54 -21.18 10.58
C PHE A 327 5.84 -21.18 9.08
N VAL A 328 7.02 -20.73 8.66
CA VAL A 328 7.43 -20.79 7.25
C VAL A 328 7.55 -22.24 6.77
N VAL A 329 8.14 -23.13 7.56
CA VAL A 329 8.21 -24.58 7.23
C VAL A 329 6.81 -25.18 7.13
N ALA A 330 5.88 -24.82 8.01
CA ALA A 330 4.49 -25.27 7.96
C ALA A 330 3.78 -24.76 6.70
N ILE A 331 4.01 -23.51 6.28
CA ILE A 331 3.51 -22.98 5.00
C ILE A 331 4.11 -23.76 3.83
N ILE A 332 5.40 -24.07 3.85
CA ILE A 332 6.04 -24.87 2.79
C ILE A 332 5.43 -26.26 2.72
N LEU A 333 5.27 -26.94 3.85
CA LEU A 333 4.66 -28.27 3.91
C LEU A 333 3.19 -28.24 3.51
N LEU A 334 2.43 -27.22 3.94
CA LEU A 334 1.04 -27.03 3.59
C LEU A 334 0.87 -26.74 2.10
N THR A 335 1.68 -25.83 1.53
CA THR A 335 1.66 -25.53 0.09
C THR A 335 2.10 -26.74 -0.73
N TRP A 336 3.10 -27.50 -0.28
CA TRP A 336 3.50 -28.76 -0.91
C TRP A 336 2.39 -29.82 -0.85
N TYR A 337 1.75 -29.97 0.30
CA TYR A 337 0.61 -30.89 0.49
C TYR A 337 -0.59 -30.49 -0.38
N LEU A 338 -0.98 -29.22 -0.38
CA LEU A 338 -2.09 -28.70 -1.18
C LEU A 338 -1.78 -28.70 -2.69
N SER A 339 -0.52 -28.51 -3.07
CA SER A 339 -0.07 -28.58 -4.47
C SER A 339 -0.11 -30.01 -5.01
N ARG A 340 0.24 -31.01 -4.18
CA ARG A 340 0.19 -32.44 -4.56
C ARG A 340 -1.18 -33.09 -4.39
N ARG A 341 -2.14 -32.42 -3.75
CA ARG A 341 -3.49 -32.93 -3.57
C ARG A 341 -4.22 -32.94 -4.91
N GLN A 342 -4.21 -34.09 -5.59
CA GLN A 342 -5.10 -34.34 -6.72
C GLN A 342 -6.53 -34.35 -6.20
N PHE A 343 -7.37 -33.45 -6.71
CA PHE A 343 -8.80 -33.54 -6.49
C PHE A 343 -9.33 -34.68 -7.34
N ASN A 344 -9.64 -35.82 -6.71
CA ASN A 344 -10.43 -36.86 -7.35
C ASN A 344 -11.85 -36.32 -7.55
N TYR A 345 -12.15 -35.87 -8.77
CA TYR A 345 -13.52 -35.63 -9.20
C TYR A 345 -14.23 -37.00 -9.18
N GLY A 346 -15.09 -37.22 -8.18
CA GLY A 346 -15.91 -38.41 -8.07
C GLY A 346 -16.92 -38.52 -9.20
N ALA A 347 -17.56 -39.68 -9.34
CA ALA A 347 -18.65 -39.87 -10.30
C ALA A 347 -19.76 -38.83 -10.04
N ILE A 348 -20.12 -38.08 -11.07
CA ILE A 348 -21.14 -37.02 -11.01
C ILE A 348 -22.50 -37.72 -10.92
N ALA A 349 -23.15 -37.66 -9.76
CA ALA A 349 -24.56 -38.03 -9.62
C ALA A 349 -25.41 -36.85 -10.10
N LEU A 350 -26.12 -37.04 -11.21
CA LEU A 350 -27.07 -36.06 -11.75
C LEU A 350 -28.43 -36.30 -11.07
N ASP A 351 -29.05 -35.24 -10.58
CA ASP A 351 -30.43 -35.24 -10.09
C ASP A 351 -31.36 -35.01 -11.30
N ASP A 352 -32.44 -35.77 -11.43
CA ASP A 352 -33.29 -35.81 -12.65
C ASP A 352 -33.93 -34.44 -12.98
N SER A 353 -33.97 -33.49 -12.03
CA SER A 353 -34.47 -32.12 -12.25
C SER A 353 -33.50 -31.21 -13.04
N ASP A 354 -32.19 -31.50 -13.03
CA ASP A 354 -31.18 -30.68 -13.71
C ASP A 354 -31.10 -30.98 -15.23
N ASP A 355 -31.69 -32.10 -15.66
CA ASP A 355 -31.61 -32.66 -17.01
C ASP A 355 -32.34 -31.80 -18.07
N GLU A 356 -33.42 -31.10 -17.69
CA GLU A 356 -34.14 -30.12 -18.53
C GLU A 356 -33.27 -28.88 -18.86
N SER A 357 -32.52 -28.39 -17.87
CA SER A 357 -31.65 -27.21 -18.03
C SER A 357 -30.39 -27.52 -18.87
N LEU A 358 -29.93 -28.77 -18.82
CA LEU A 358 -28.90 -29.33 -19.70
C LEU A 358 -29.42 -29.46 -21.14
N LYS A 359 -30.64 -30.00 -21.34
CA LYS A 359 -31.30 -30.12 -22.66
C LYS A 359 -31.55 -28.77 -23.36
N LEU A 360 -31.86 -27.73 -22.57
CA LEU A 360 -32.02 -26.36 -23.07
C LEU A 360 -30.71 -25.73 -23.58
N MET A 361 -29.55 -26.19 -23.11
CA MET A 361 -28.22 -25.68 -23.49
C MET A 361 -27.48 -26.56 -24.52
N THR A 362 -27.91 -27.82 -24.70
CA THR A 362 -27.33 -28.74 -25.68
C THR A 362 -27.79 -28.48 -27.11
N ASN A 363 -28.93 -27.81 -27.32
CA ASN A 363 -29.43 -27.51 -28.66
C ASN A 363 -29.09 -26.06 -29.03
N HIS A 364 -27.83 -25.78 -29.37
CA HIS A 364 -27.53 -24.54 -30.09
C HIS A 364 -28.32 -24.57 -31.40
N LYS A 365 -29.01 -23.48 -31.73
CA LYS A 365 -29.78 -23.42 -32.97
C LYS A 365 -28.86 -23.08 -34.14
N PRO A 366 -28.88 -23.83 -35.24
CA PRO A 366 -28.15 -23.48 -36.45
C PRO A 366 -28.47 -22.03 -36.87
N ALA A 367 -27.44 -21.22 -37.12
CA ALA A 367 -27.60 -19.82 -37.50
C ALA A 367 -26.72 -19.47 -38.70
N SER A 368 -27.32 -19.09 -39.82
CA SER A 368 -26.59 -18.51 -40.96
C SER A 368 -26.33 -17.03 -40.73
N LEU A 369 -25.16 -16.57 -41.17
CA LEU A 369 -24.75 -15.16 -41.13
C LEU A 369 -24.70 -14.62 -42.55
N TYR A 370 -25.41 -13.53 -42.81
CA TYR A 370 -25.37 -12.80 -44.08
C TYR A 370 -24.96 -11.36 -43.83
N PHE A 371 -24.18 -10.78 -44.74
CA PHE A 371 -23.75 -9.40 -44.66
C PHE A 371 -23.67 -8.75 -46.05
N GLU A 372 -24.17 -7.53 -46.14
CA GLU A 372 -24.21 -6.74 -47.38
C GLU A 372 -23.63 -5.35 -47.17
N ASN A 373 -22.91 -4.87 -48.18
CA ASN A 373 -22.35 -3.52 -48.24
C ASN A 373 -21.53 -3.12 -47.00
N VAL A 374 -20.76 -4.06 -46.43
CA VAL A 374 -19.96 -3.80 -45.22
C VAL A 374 -18.79 -2.89 -45.57
N ALA A 375 -18.74 -1.73 -44.91
CA ALA A 375 -17.65 -0.77 -45.04
C ALA A 375 -17.27 -0.17 -43.68
N TYR A 376 -15.99 0.16 -43.53
CA TYR A 376 -15.42 0.70 -42.29
C TYR A 376 -14.50 1.87 -42.56
N GLU A 377 -14.75 2.98 -41.87
CA GLU A 377 -14.01 4.22 -42.03
C GLU A 377 -13.41 4.67 -40.69
N LEU A 378 -12.09 4.91 -40.67
CA LEU A 378 -11.35 5.34 -39.49
C LEU A 378 -10.62 6.65 -39.81
N ASN A 379 -10.93 7.71 -39.06
CA ASN A 379 -10.33 9.05 -39.23
C ASN A 379 -10.35 9.56 -40.69
N GLY A 380 -11.45 9.36 -41.41
CA GLY A 380 -11.58 9.76 -42.82
C GLY A 380 -10.94 8.81 -43.84
N LYS A 381 -10.27 7.74 -43.39
CA LYS A 381 -9.70 6.71 -44.26
C LYS A 381 -10.60 5.48 -44.29
N ARG A 382 -11.07 5.10 -45.49
CA ARG A 382 -11.78 3.83 -45.70
C ARG A 382 -10.78 2.67 -45.60
N ILE A 383 -11.05 1.76 -44.67
CA ILE A 383 -10.25 0.56 -44.42
C ILE A 383 -10.90 -0.67 -45.04
N LEU A 384 -12.24 -0.74 -45.06
CA LEU A 384 -13.01 -1.78 -45.74
C LEU A 384 -14.03 -1.12 -46.68
N ASN A 385 -14.24 -1.72 -47.84
CA ASN A 385 -15.12 -1.18 -48.86
C ASN A 385 -16.04 -2.25 -49.47
N ASN A 386 -17.34 -2.05 -49.29
CA ASN A 386 -18.43 -2.78 -49.95
C ASN A 386 -18.28 -4.32 -49.97
N ILE A 387 -18.03 -4.93 -48.82
CA ILE A 387 -17.86 -6.38 -48.71
C ILE A 387 -19.24 -7.06 -48.57
N GLN A 388 -19.47 -8.11 -49.35
CA GLN A 388 -20.68 -8.94 -49.30
C GLN A 388 -20.34 -10.43 -49.20
N GLY A 389 -21.21 -11.20 -48.55
CA GLY A 389 -21.00 -12.64 -48.37
C GLY A 389 -21.92 -13.27 -47.34
N MET A 390 -21.71 -14.57 -47.13
CA MET A 390 -22.51 -15.37 -46.22
C MET A 390 -21.73 -16.57 -45.66
N ALA A 391 -22.19 -17.08 -44.51
CA ALA A 391 -21.68 -18.29 -43.86
C ALA A 391 -22.86 -19.14 -43.35
N HIS A 392 -22.88 -20.43 -43.72
CA HIS A 392 -23.96 -21.35 -43.36
C HIS A 392 -23.62 -22.26 -42.17
N PRO A 393 -24.63 -22.79 -41.46
CA PRO A 393 -24.43 -23.78 -40.43
C PRO A 393 -23.92 -25.10 -41.00
N GLY A 394 -22.88 -25.66 -40.41
CA GLY A 394 -22.26 -26.89 -40.89
C GLY A 394 -21.07 -26.68 -41.81
N GLU A 395 -20.77 -25.43 -42.17
CA GLU A 395 -19.68 -25.05 -43.06
C GLU A 395 -18.59 -24.27 -42.33
N VAL A 396 -17.36 -24.38 -42.84
CA VAL A 396 -16.24 -23.52 -42.45
C VAL A 396 -15.98 -22.45 -43.52
N THR A 397 -15.99 -21.18 -43.09
CA THR A 397 -15.69 -20.03 -43.95
C THR A 397 -14.31 -19.47 -43.59
N ALA A 398 -13.37 -19.53 -44.54
CA ALA A 398 -12.03 -18.98 -44.38
C ALA A 398 -11.95 -17.56 -44.97
N ILE A 399 -11.35 -16.63 -44.22
CA ILE A 399 -11.03 -15.28 -44.69
C ILE A 399 -9.51 -15.21 -44.95
N MET A 400 -9.13 -15.01 -46.21
CA MET A 400 -7.73 -14.94 -46.65
C MET A 400 -7.41 -13.59 -47.31
N GLY A 401 -6.11 -13.34 -47.50
CA GLY A 401 -5.60 -12.13 -48.13
C GLY A 401 -4.23 -11.75 -47.60
N ALA A 402 -3.55 -10.85 -48.31
CA ALA A 402 -2.26 -10.30 -47.92
C ALA A 402 -2.25 -9.67 -46.51
N SER A 403 -1.05 -9.51 -45.93
CA SER A 403 -0.88 -8.71 -44.72
C SER A 403 -1.35 -7.26 -44.96
N GLY A 404 -2.11 -6.70 -44.02
CA GLY A 404 -2.72 -5.37 -44.18
C GLY A 404 -3.97 -5.30 -45.06
N ALA A 405 -4.49 -6.43 -45.58
CA ALA A 405 -5.70 -6.45 -46.40
C ALA A 405 -7.02 -6.14 -45.64
N GLY A 406 -6.98 -6.06 -44.31
CA GLY A 406 -8.16 -5.79 -43.48
C GLY A 406 -8.86 -7.04 -42.90
N LYS A 407 -8.25 -8.24 -42.98
CA LYS A 407 -8.81 -9.51 -42.49
C LYS A 407 -9.33 -9.47 -41.05
N THR A 408 -8.45 -9.17 -40.10
CA THR A 408 -8.79 -9.07 -38.66
C THR A 408 -9.80 -7.94 -38.41
N THR A 409 -9.65 -6.81 -39.09
CA THR A 409 -10.61 -5.69 -38.99
C THR A 409 -12.01 -6.13 -39.44
N PHE A 410 -12.10 -6.87 -40.54
CA PHE A 410 -13.36 -7.39 -41.07
C PHE A 410 -13.98 -8.44 -40.13
N LEU A 411 -13.18 -9.37 -39.62
CA LEU A 411 -13.64 -10.36 -38.64
C LEU A 411 -14.17 -9.70 -37.36
N ASP A 412 -13.48 -8.68 -36.83
CA ASP A 412 -13.94 -7.93 -35.65
C ASP A 412 -15.26 -7.19 -35.91
N ILE A 413 -15.47 -6.67 -37.12
CA ILE A 413 -16.72 -6.01 -37.53
C ILE A 413 -17.85 -7.02 -37.67
N LEU A 414 -17.59 -8.19 -38.26
CA LEU A 414 -18.56 -9.29 -38.31
C LEU A 414 -18.97 -9.74 -36.90
N ALA A 415 -18.04 -9.77 -35.95
CA ALA A 415 -18.33 -10.06 -34.56
C ALA A 415 -18.99 -8.88 -33.80
N ARG A 416 -19.28 -7.76 -34.48
CA ARG A 416 -19.81 -6.51 -33.90
C ARG A 416 -19.03 -6.05 -32.67
N LYS A 417 -17.70 -6.15 -32.72
CA LYS A 417 -16.84 -5.55 -31.69
C LYS A 417 -16.87 -4.04 -31.81
N ASN A 418 -16.85 -3.34 -30.67
CA ASN A 418 -16.77 -1.89 -30.66
C ASN A 418 -15.42 -1.45 -31.24
N LYS A 419 -15.47 -0.68 -32.33
CA LYS A 419 -14.32 -0.06 -33.00
C LYS A 419 -14.48 1.46 -33.01
N ARG A 420 -13.37 2.21 -33.02
CA ARG A 420 -13.39 3.69 -33.04
C ARG A 420 -13.99 4.31 -34.31
N GLY A 421 -13.89 3.61 -35.44
CA GLY A 421 -14.37 4.12 -36.72
C GLY A 421 -15.88 3.96 -36.92
N ASN A 422 -16.39 4.51 -38.02
CA ASN A 422 -17.79 4.34 -38.41
C ASN A 422 -17.95 3.04 -39.21
N VAL A 423 -18.89 2.18 -38.77
CA VAL A 423 -19.25 0.93 -39.46
C VAL A 423 -20.54 1.18 -40.22
N SER A 424 -20.57 0.78 -41.49
CA SER A 424 -21.75 0.80 -42.35
C SER A 424 -21.94 -0.57 -43.01
N GLY A 425 -23.16 -0.87 -43.42
CA GLY A 425 -23.54 -2.18 -43.95
C GLY A 425 -24.60 -2.86 -43.10
N ASP A 426 -25.24 -3.86 -43.69
CA ASP A 426 -26.34 -4.59 -43.07
C ASP A 426 -25.90 -6.02 -42.72
N PHE A 427 -26.22 -6.44 -41.50
CA PHE A 427 -25.91 -7.79 -40.99
C PHE A 427 -27.21 -8.50 -40.64
N PHE A 428 -27.39 -9.71 -41.17
CA PHE A 428 -28.56 -10.53 -40.95
C PHE A 428 -28.16 -11.89 -40.35
N VAL A 429 -28.92 -12.36 -39.37
CA VAL A 429 -28.81 -13.71 -38.83
C VAL A 429 -30.09 -14.45 -39.20
N ASN A 430 -29.98 -15.56 -39.93
CA ASN A 430 -31.13 -16.27 -40.49
C ASN A 430 -32.10 -15.37 -41.29
N GLY A 431 -31.57 -14.35 -41.98
CA GLY A 431 -32.36 -13.40 -42.78
C GLY A 431 -32.97 -12.22 -42.00
N GLU A 432 -32.75 -12.12 -40.69
CA GLU A 432 -33.30 -11.05 -39.83
C GLU A 432 -32.23 -10.13 -39.25
N LYS A 433 -32.54 -8.84 -39.10
CA LYS A 433 -31.66 -7.88 -38.39
C LYS A 433 -31.80 -8.10 -36.88
N VAL A 434 -30.68 -8.43 -36.22
CA VAL A 434 -30.63 -8.71 -34.77
C VAL A 434 -30.03 -7.51 -34.03
N ASN A 435 -30.53 -7.21 -32.84
CA ASN A 435 -29.97 -6.20 -31.93
C ASN A 435 -28.60 -6.63 -31.39
N ASP A 436 -27.73 -5.69 -31.05
CA ASP A 436 -26.36 -5.99 -30.57
C ASP A 436 -26.32 -6.86 -29.30
N THR A 437 -27.30 -6.69 -28.42
CA THR A 437 -27.42 -7.48 -27.18
C THR A 437 -27.71 -8.95 -27.46
N ASP A 438 -28.59 -9.21 -28.40
CA ASP A 438 -29.00 -10.57 -28.78
C ASP A 438 -27.92 -11.21 -29.65
N TYR A 439 -27.29 -10.44 -30.54
CA TYR A 439 -26.17 -10.87 -31.36
C TYR A 439 -25.00 -11.41 -30.51
N LYS A 440 -24.65 -10.69 -29.43
CA LYS A 440 -23.58 -11.11 -28.49
C LYS A 440 -23.86 -12.42 -27.76
N ASN A 441 -25.12 -12.84 -27.63
CA ASN A 441 -25.47 -14.12 -27.00
C ASN A 441 -25.33 -15.32 -27.96
N VAL A 442 -25.31 -15.06 -29.27
CA VAL A 442 -25.29 -16.08 -30.34
C VAL A 442 -23.87 -16.35 -30.84
N ILE A 443 -22.99 -15.37 -30.71
CA ILE A 443 -21.62 -15.44 -31.23
C ILE A 443 -20.62 -15.85 -30.14
N GLY A 444 -19.57 -16.57 -30.53
CA GLY A 444 -18.34 -16.75 -29.75
C GLY A 444 -17.16 -16.18 -30.52
N PHE A 445 -16.19 -15.58 -29.82
CA PHE A 445 -15.01 -14.97 -30.46
C PHE A 445 -13.72 -15.45 -29.80
N VAL A 446 -12.82 -16.00 -30.59
CA VAL A 446 -11.48 -16.45 -30.17
C VAL A 446 -10.44 -15.49 -30.73
N ASP A 447 -9.73 -14.76 -29.86
CA ASP A 447 -8.65 -13.83 -30.24
C ASP A 447 -7.39 -14.56 -30.73
N GLN A 448 -6.49 -13.82 -31.40
CA GLN A 448 -5.22 -14.34 -31.89
C GLN A 448 -4.32 -14.87 -30.75
N GLU A 449 -4.23 -14.16 -29.61
CA GLU A 449 -3.37 -14.55 -28.49
C GLU A 449 -4.11 -15.39 -27.42
N ASP A 450 -3.62 -16.59 -27.17
CA ASP A 450 -4.12 -17.50 -26.13
C ASP A 450 -3.53 -17.17 -24.74
N THR A 451 -3.94 -16.02 -24.18
CA THR A 451 -3.53 -15.64 -22.82
C THR A 451 -4.33 -16.42 -21.78
N MET A 452 -3.66 -17.22 -20.94
CA MET A 452 -4.28 -18.02 -19.88
C MET A 452 -3.37 -18.05 -18.65
N LEU A 453 -3.93 -18.37 -17.48
CA LEU A 453 -3.15 -18.51 -16.26
C LEU A 453 -2.32 -19.81 -16.32
N PRO A 454 -0.98 -19.75 -16.26
CA PRO A 454 -0.12 -20.92 -16.46
C PRO A 454 -0.20 -21.95 -15.32
N THR A 455 -0.67 -21.53 -14.14
CA THR A 455 -0.77 -22.34 -12.91
C THR A 455 -2.05 -23.17 -12.81
N LEU A 456 -3.02 -22.93 -13.70
CA LEU A 456 -4.27 -23.65 -13.72
C LEU A 456 -4.18 -24.87 -14.66
N THR A 457 -5.01 -25.87 -14.38
CA THR A 457 -5.22 -27.00 -15.30
C THR A 457 -6.15 -26.62 -16.45
N VAL A 458 -6.16 -27.43 -17.51
CA VAL A 458 -7.09 -27.29 -18.63
C VAL A 458 -8.54 -27.27 -18.14
N HIS A 459 -8.93 -28.26 -17.32
CA HIS A 459 -10.27 -28.37 -16.77
C HIS A 459 -10.66 -27.15 -15.92
N GLU A 460 -9.77 -26.71 -15.02
CA GLU A 460 -10.05 -25.56 -14.16
C GLU A 460 -10.22 -24.26 -14.94
N THR A 461 -9.49 -24.10 -16.04
CA THR A 461 -9.57 -22.90 -16.89
C THR A 461 -10.92 -22.85 -17.61
N ILE A 462 -11.33 -23.97 -18.21
CA ILE A 462 -12.63 -24.09 -18.89
C ILE A 462 -13.77 -23.98 -17.87
N LEU A 463 -13.64 -24.62 -16.70
CA LEU A 463 -14.62 -24.54 -15.61
C LEU A 463 -14.75 -23.12 -15.06
N ASN A 464 -13.67 -22.37 -14.90
CA ASN A 464 -13.75 -20.97 -14.46
C ASN A 464 -14.50 -20.11 -15.50
N SER A 465 -14.25 -20.31 -16.80
CA SER A 465 -15.03 -19.65 -17.87
C SER A 465 -16.52 -20.02 -17.78
N ALA A 466 -16.81 -21.32 -17.63
CA ALA A 466 -18.18 -21.83 -17.50
C ALA A 466 -18.90 -21.28 -16.25
N LEU A 467 -18.25 -21.25 -15.09
CA LEU A 467 -18.83 -20.75 -13.85
C LEU A 467 -19.20 -19.26 -13.94
N LEU A 468 -18.42 -18.47 -14.68
CA LEU A 468 -18.64 -17.02 -14.86
C LEU A 468 -19.69 -16.70 -15.93
N ARG A 469 -19.74 -17.47 -17.03
CA ARG A 469 -20.58 -17.17 -18.20
C ARG A 469 -21.89 -17.94 -18.25
N LEU A 470 -21.95 -19.16 -17.71
CA LEU A 470 -23.17 -19.96 -17.72
C LEU A 470 -24.22 -19.41 -16.74
N PRO A 471 -25.53 -19.68 -17.00
CA PRO A 471 -26.64 -19.10 -16.25
C PRO A 471 -26.52 -19.32 -14.73
N ARG A 472 -27.03 -18.38 -13.93
CA ARG A 472 -27.03 -18.52 -12.46
C ARG A 472 -27.87 -19.72 -11.98
N ASN A 473 -28.96 -20.03 -12.68
CA ASN A 473 -29.93 -21.08 -12.33
C ASN A 473 -29.39 -22.49 -12.59
N MET A 474 -28.31 -22.63 -13.36
CA MET A 474 -27.69 -23.92 -13.63
C MET A 474 -26.86 -24.37 -12.42
N GLY A 475 -27.12 -25.59 -11.95
CA GLY A 475 -26.36 -26.25 -10.88
C GLY A 475 -24.87 -26.35 -11.20
N ARG A 476 -24.02 -26.42 -10.16
CA ARG A 476 -22.56 -26.53 -10.37
C ARG A 476 -22.19 -27.83 -11.10
N THR A 477 -22.86 -28.93 -10.75
CA THR A 477 -22.73 -30.24 -11.40
C THR A 477 -23.09 -30.19 -12.88
N ALA A 478 -24.20 -29.54 -13.24
CA ALA A 478 -24.59 -29.33 -14.63
C ALA A 478 -23.56 -28.49 -15.41
N LYS A 479 -22.98 -27.46 -14.77
CA LYS A 479 -21.89 -26.67 -15.38
C LYS A 479 -20.63 -27.51 -15.60
N GLU A 480 -20.24 -28.35 -14.63
CA GLU A 480 -19.10 -29.27 -14.76
C GLU A 480 -19.34 -30.33 -15.85
N GLN A 481 -20.56 -30.84 -15.98
CA GLN A 481 -20.94 -31.75 -17.06
C GLN A 481 -20.82 -31.09 -18.44
N ARG A 482 -21.24 -29.83 -18.57
CA ARG A 482 -21.08 -29.06 -19.81
C ARG A 482 -19.61 -28.90 -20.20
N VAL A 483 -18.74 -28.66 -19.22
CA VAL A 483 -17.28 -28.58 -19.43
C VAL A 483 -16.75 -29.92 -19.94
N PHE A 484 -17.16 -31.02 -19.32
CA PHE A 484 -16.76 -32.37 -19.72
C PHE A 484 -17.18 -32.72 -21.16
N GLU A 485 -18.38 -32.32 -21.58
CA GLU A 485 -18.83 -32.46 -22.97
C GLU A 485 -17.93 -31.70 -23.94
N VAL A 486 -17.65 -30.43 -23.64
CA VAL A 486 -16.79 -29.55 -24.47
C VAL A 486 -15.37 -30.11 -24.59
N GLU A 487 -14.81 -30.63 -23.49
CA GLU A 487 -13.49 -31.28 -23.49
C GLU A 487 -13.44 -32.50 -24.42
N LYS A 488 -14.53 -33.27 -24.48
CA LYS A 488 -14.66 -34.40 -25.42
C LYS A 488 -14.85 -33.95 -26.85
N GLN A 489 -15.68 -32.92 -27.08
CA GLN A 489 -15.94 -32.36 -28.42
C GLN A 489 -14.67 -31.90 -29.11
N LEU A 490 -13.74 -31.30 -28.35
CA LEU A 490 -12.48 -30.77 -28.87
C LEU A 490 -11.30 -31.76 -28.76
N GLY A 491 -11.53 -32.99 -28.29
CA GLY A 491 -10.49 -34.01 -28.15
C GLY A 491 -9.42 -33.70 -27.10
N ILE A 492 -9.70 -32.82 -26.13
CA ILE A 492 -8.77 -32.38 -25.08
C ILE A 492 -9.03 -33.04 -23.72
N TYR A 493 -9.98 -33.97 -23.63
CA TYR A 493 -10.31 -34.67 -22.39
C TYR A 493 -9.11 -35.39 -21.75
N HIS A 494 -8.21 -35.96 -22.56
CA HIS A 494 -7.03 -36.68 -22.08
C HIS A 494 -5.98 -35.79 -21.38
N ILE A 495 -6.02 -34.47 -21.60
CA ILE A 495 -5.14 -33.47 -20.97
C ILE A 495 -5.84 -32.62 -19.92
N ARG A 496 -7.07 -32.97 -19.51
CA ARG A 496 -7.91 -32.13 -18.63
C ARG A 496 -7.20 -31.73 -17.32
N ASP A 497 -6.39 -32.63 -16.75
CA ASP A 497 -5.69 -32.44 -15.47
C ASP A 497 -4.25 -31.92 -15.64
N SER A 498 -3.81 -31.70 -16.89
CA SER A 498 -2.50 -31.12 -17.20
C SER A 498 -2.50 -29.60 -16.94
N LEU A 499 -1.39 -29.09 -16.42
CA LEU A 499 -1.17 -27.65 -16.26
C LEU A 499 -0.99 -26.99 -17.63
N ILE A 500 -1.56 -25.80 -17.81
CA ILE A 500 -1.38 -25.01 -19.04
C ILE A 500 0.12 -24.71 -19.25
N GLY A 501 0.81 -24.30 -18.19
CA GLY A 501 2.23 -23.96 -18.23
C GLY A 501 2.52 -22.62 -18.91
N SER A 502 3.77 -22.18 -18.81
CA SER A 502 4.27 -20.94 -19.42
C SER A 502 5.33 -21.25 -20.48
N GLU A 503 5.37 -20.48 -21.56
CA GLU A 503 6.38 -20.62 -22.62
C GLU A 503 7.82 -20.34 -22.13
N GLU A 504 7.97 -19.55 -21.05
CA GLU A 504 9.26 -19.12 -20.49
C GLU A 504 9.78 -19.98 -19.30
N GLY A 505 9.01 -20.97 -18.85
CA GLY A 505 9.22 -21.65 -17.55
C GLY A 505 9.75 -23.09 -17.64
N LYS A 506 10.50 -23.52 -16.62
CA LYS A 506 11.06 -24.88 -16.42
C LYS A 506 10.01 -26.01 -16.22
N GLY A 507 8.72 -25.75 -16.44
CA GLY A 507 7.64 -26.72 -16.29
C GLY A 507 7.07 -27.14 -17.64
N ARG A 508 6.94 -28.45 -17.88
CA ARG A 508 6.33 -29.00 -19.10
C ARG A 508 4.83 -28.66 -19.11
N GLY A 509 4.43 -27.67 -19.91
CA GLY A 509 3.04 -27.31 -20.18
C GLY A 509 2.41 -28.15 -21.29
N ILE A 510 1.19 -27.79 -21.69
CA ILE A 510 0.53 -28.34 -22.88
C ILE A 510 1.15 -27.78 -24.17
N SER A 511 0.97 -28.47 -25.29
CA SER A 511 1.45 -27.99 -26.60
C SER A 511 0.69 -26.75 -27.07
N GLY A 512 1.28 -25.96 -27.98
CA GLY A 512 0.61 -24.77 -28.55
C GLY A 512 -0.73 -25.09 -29.21
N GLY A 513 -0.82 -26.21 -29.96
CA GLY A 513 -2.07 -26.63 -30.60
C GLY A 513 -3.14 -27.05 -29.59
N GLU A 514 -2.75 -27.72 -28.49
CA GLU A 514 -3.66 -28.01 -27.38
C GLU A 514 -4.12 -26.73 -26.69
N LYS A 515 -3.21 -25.80 -26.41
CA LYS A 515 -3.52 -24.49 -25.81
C LYS A 515 -4.53 -23.72 -26.67
N ARG A 516 -4.41 -23.78 -28.00
CA ARG A 516 -5.38 -23.18 -28.93
C ARG A 516 -6.77 -23.81 -28.79
N ARG A 517 -6.84 -25.14 -28.72
CA ARG A 517 -8.11 -25.86 -28.48
C ARG A 517 -8.73 -25.52 -27.13
N VAL A 518 -7.93 -25.30 -26.08
CA VAL A 518 -8.42 -24.81 -24.78
C VAL A 518 -9.02 -23.40 -24.89
N GLY A 519 -8.43 -22.52 -25.70
CA GLY A 519 -8.99 -21.19 -25.99
C GLY A 519 -10.36 -21.27 -26.64
N ILE A 520 -10.48 -22.15 -27.64
CA ILE A 520 -11.76 -22.47 -28.30
C ILE A 520 -12.77 -23.06 -27.30
N ALA A 521 -12.33 -23.96 -26.42
CA ALA A 521 -13.17 -24.57 -25.39
C ALA A 521 -13.78 -23.52 -24.44
N CYS A 522 -12.98 -22.51 -24.04
CA CYS A 522 -13.43 -21.44 -23.15
C CYS A 522 -14.55 -20.58 -23.74
N GLU A 523 -14.66 -20.51 -25.07
CA GLU A 523 -15.77 -19.85 -25.77
C GLU A 523 -16.94 -20.81 -26.03
N LEU A 524 -16.64 -22.08 -26.35
CA LEU A 524 -17.60 -23.11 -26.70
C LEU A 524 -18.53 -23.52 -25.54
N VAL A 525 -18.10 -23.33 -24.28
CA VAL A 525 -18.94 -23.62 -23.08
C VAL A 525 -20.29 -22.93 -23.12
N THR A 526 -20.38 -21.73 -23.72
CA THR A 526 -21.64 -20.97 -23.85
C THR A 526 -22.54 -21.45 -25.00
N SER A 527 -22.13 -22.49 -25.74
CA SER A 527 -22.86 -23.02 -26.89
C SER A 527 -23.18 -21.98 -27.99
N PRO A 528 -22.23 -21.16 -28.46
CA PRO A 528 -22.50 -20.16 -29.51
C PRO A 528 -22.84 -20.82 -30.85
N SER A 529 -23.84 -20.31 -31.56
CA SER A 529 -24.22 -20.81 -32.89
C SER A 529 -23.22 -20.41 -33.97
N ILE A 530 -22.62 -19.23 -33.84
CA ILE A 530 -21.61 -18.70 -34.76
C ILE A 530 -20.30 -18.53 -33.99
N LEU A 531 -19.21 -19.10 -34.49
CA LEU A 531 -17.88 -19.03 -33.88
C LEU A 531 -16.93 -18.29 -34.81
N PHE A 532 -16.39 -17.17 -34.33
CA PHE A 532 -15.35 -16.38 -34.99
C PHE A 532 -13.99 -16.70 -34.38
N LEU A 533 -12.97 -16.95 -35.22
CA LEU A 533 -11.59 -17.17 -34.76
C LEU A 533 -10.60 -16.32 -35.56
N ASP A 534 -9.77 -15.56 -34.86
CA ASP A 534 -8.72 -14.76 -35.51
C ASP A 534 -7.41 -15.55 -35.56
N GLU A 535 -6.96 -15.88 -36.78
CA GLU A 535 -5.73 -16.61 -37.09
C GLU A 535 -5.47 -17.86 -36.21
N PRO A 536 -6.37 -18.87 -36.22
CA PRO A 536 -6.27 -20.02 -35.31
C PRO A 536 -5.07 -20.94 -35.55
N THR A 537 -4.32 -20.74 -36.64
CA THR A 537 -3.12 -21.50 -36.98
C THR A 537 -1.82 -20.72 -36.73
N SER A 538 -1.91 -19.48 -36.25
CA SER A 538 -0.73 -18.63 -36.02
C SER A 538 0.13 -19.16 -34.88
N GLY A 539 1.46 -19.14 -35.06
CA GLY A 539 2.41 -19.67 -34.07
C GLY A 539 2.44 -21.19 -33.91
N LEU A 540 1.69 -21.94 -34.73
CA LEU A 540 1.68 -23.42 -34.73
C LEU A 540 2.53 -23.99 -35.86
N ASP A 541 3.13 -25.16 -35.62
CA ASP A 541 3.69 -25.98 -36.68
C ASP A 541 2.58 -26.57 -37.57
N ALA A 542 2.93 -26.93 -38.80
CA ALA A 542 1.96 -27.33 -39.81
C ALA A 542 1.08 -28.52 -39.42
N TYR A 543 1.61 -29.46 -38.61
CA TYR A 543 0.84 -30.62 -38.16
C TYR A 543 -0.20 -30.22 -37.10
N ASN A 544 0.21 -29.47 -36.07
CA ASN A 544 -0.74 -28.99 -35.07
C ASN A 544 -1.78 -28.01 -35.64
N ALA A 545 -1.39 -27.16 -36.60
CA ALA A 545 -2.30 -26.29 -37.33
C ALA A 545 -3.40 -27.10 -38.05
N PHE A 546 -3.01 -28.17 -38.76
CA PHE A 546 -3.97 -29.07 -39.41
C PHE A 546 -4.95 -29.68 -38.40
N ASN A 547 -4.46 -30.22 -37.28
CA ASN A 547 -5.31 -30.82 -36.24
C ASN A 547 -6.30 -29.81 -35.63
N VAL A 548 -5.92 -28.54 -35.49
CA VAL A 548 -6.82 -27.48 -35.01
C VAL A 548 -7.92 -27.20 -36.04
N ILE A 549 -7.59 -27.08 -37.33
CA ILE A 549 -8.59 -26.85 -38.38
C ILE A 549 -9.50 -28.07 -38.57
N GLU A 550 -8.96 -29.29 -38.54
CA GLU A 550 -9.76 -30.53 -38.58
C GLU A 550 -10.77 -30.59 -37.42
N CYS A 551 -10.35 -30.17 -36.23
CA CYS A 551 -11.24 -30.05 -35.07
C CYS A 551 -12.37 -29.02 -35.32
N LEU A 552 -12.07 -27.87 -35.92
CA LEU A 552 -13.08 -26.86 -36.29
C LEU A 552 -14.06 -27.37 -37.36
N VAL A 553 -13.57 -28.12 -38.36
CA VAL A 553 -14.41 -28.74 -39.39
C VAL A 553 -15.32 -29.79 -38.77
N THR A 554 -14.78 -30.61 -37.86
CA THR A 554 -15.57 -31.60 -37.11
C THR A 554 -16.64 -30.92 -36.27
N LEU A 555 -16.29 -29.81 -35.61
CA LEU A 555 -17.22 -28.99 -34.84
C LEU A 555 -18.35 -28.44 -35.72
N ALA A 556 -18.01 -27.89 -36.89
CA ALA A 556 -18.98 -27.36 -37.84
C ALA A 556 -19.92 -28.47 -38.33
N LYS A 557 -19.39 -29.57 -38.87
CA LYS A 557 -20.16 -30.64 -39.52
C LYS A 557 -21.03 -31.45 -38.56
N ASN A 558 -20.46 -31.93 -37.45
CA ASN A 558 -21.17 -32.81 -36.51
C ASN A 558 -22.20 -32.06 -35.68
N TYR A 559 -21.89 -30.81 -35.31
CA TYR A 559 -22.77 -30.02 -34.46
C TYR A 559 -23.58 -28.99 -35.26
N LYS A 560 -23.43 -28.84 -36.57
CA LYS A 560 -24.14 -27.81 -37.37
C LYS A 560 -23.90 -26.38 -36.84
N ARG A 561 -22.64 -26.07 -36.53
CA ARG A 561 -22.21 -24.71 -36.15
C ARG A 561 -21.68 -23.95 -37.36
N THR A 562 -21.80 -22.63 -37.32
CA THR A 562 -21.23 -21.75 -38.33
C THR A 562 -19.87 -21.29 -37.84
N VAL A 563 -18.81 -21.61 -38.57
CA VAL A 563 -17.44 -21.29 -38.15
C VAL A 563 -16.79 -20.38 -39.18
N VAL A 564 -16.31 -19.22 -38.73
CA VAL A 564 -15.65 -18.21 -39.56
C VAL A 564 -14.28 -17.93 -38.97
N PHE A 565 -13.22 -18.04 -39.75
CA PHE A 565 -11.87 -17.73 -39.27
C PHE A 565 -11.00 -17.05 -40.30
N THR A 566 -10.07 -16.22 -39.83
CA THR A 566 -9.01 -15.65 -40.67
C THR A 566 -7.82 -16.60 -40.73
N ILE A 567 -7.16 -16.71 -41.88
CA ILE A 567 -5.95 -17.55 -42.00
C ILE A 567 -4.92 -16.87 -42.91
N HIS A 568 -3.65 -17.03 -42.56
CA HIS A 568 -2.50 -16.50 -43.30
C HIS A 568 -1.63 -17.66 -43.81
N GLN A 569 -1.43 -17.73 -45.12
CA GLN A 569 -0.59 -18.71 -45.82
C GLN A 569 -0.76 -20.18 -45.32
N PRO A 570 -1.97 -20.76 -45.46
CA PRO A 570 -2.20 -22.16 -45.09
C PRO A 570 -1.55 -23.14 -46.07
N ARG A 571 -1.16 -24.31 -45.56
CA ARG A 571 -0.75 -25.45 -46.41
C ARG A 571 -1.92 -25.99 -47.21
N SER A 572 -1.62 -26.60 -48.36
CA SER A 572 -2.62 -27.16 -49.30
C SER A 572 -3.59 -28.16 -48.66
N ASN A 573 -3.15 -28.96 -47.69
CA ASN A 573 -4.01 -29.89 -46.94
C ASN A 573 -5.04 -29.17 -46.05
N ILE A 574 -4.73 -27.99 -45.53
CA ILE A 574 -5.66 -27.16 -44.76
C ILE A 574 -6.65 -26.48 -45.70
N VAL A 575 -6.18 -26.00 -46.85
CA VAL A 575 -7.01 -25.33 -47.87
C VAL A 575 -8.10 -26.25 -48.40
N ALA A 576 -7.79 -27.54 -48.58
CA ALA A 576 -8.75 -28.55 -49.02
C ALA A 576 -9.92 -28.77 -48.04
N LEU A 577 -9.82 -28.27 -46.81
CA LEU A 577 -10.87 -28.38 -45.79
C LEU A 577 -11.87 -27.21 -45.82
N PHE A 578 -11.63 -26.16 -46.62
CA PHE A 578 -12.51 -24.99 -46.66
C PHE A 578 -13.77 -25.27 -47.50
N ASP A 579 -14.95 -24.98 -46.96
CA ASP A 579 -16.20 -25.03 -47.71
C ASP A 579 -16.40 -23.70 -48.49
N ARG A 580 -16.10 -22.57 -47.84
CA ARG A 580 -16.22 -21.22 -48.40
C ARG A 580 -14.96 -20.39 -48.19
N LEU A 581 -14.70 -19.48 -49.13
CA LEU A 581 -13.56 -18.58 -49.11
C LEU A 581 -14.00 -17.13 -49.34
N ILE A 582 -13.50 -16.23 -48.50
CA ILE A 582 -13.54 -14.77 -48.69
C ILE A 582 -12.11 -14.29 -48.85
N LEU A 583 -11.77 -13.76 -50.02
CA LEU A 583 -10.44 -13.21 -50.33
C LEU A 583 -10.51 -11.68 -50.31
N LEU A 584 -9.73 -11.07 -49.42
CA LEU A 584 -9.65 -9.62 -49.26
C LEU A 584 -8.32 -9.07 -49.78
N ALA A 585 -8.38 -7.91 -50.44
CA ALA A 585 -7.21 -7.15 -50.87
C ALA A 585 -7.43 -5.65 -50.63
N ARG A 586 -6.55 -5.02 -49.84
CA ARG A 586 -6.64 -3.60 -49.42
C ARG A 586 -8.05 -3.14 -49.01
N GLY A 587 -8.80 -4.00 -48.32
CA GLY A 587 -10.15 -3.69 -47.83
C GLY A 587 -11.30 -3.96 -48.80
N GLY A 588 -11.03 -4.32 -50.06
CA GLY A 588 -12.04 -4.78 -51.02
C GLY A 588 -12.12 -6.30 -51.09
N ALA A 589 -13.29 -6.83 -51.45
CA ALA A 589 -13.49 -8.25 -51.71
C ALA A 589 -13.10 -8.59 -53.16
N VAL A 590 -12.12 -9.48 -53.32
CA VAL A 590 -11.68 -10.01 -54.63
C VAL A 590 -12.42 -11.31 -54.97
N TYR A 591 -12.84 -12.04 -53.94
CA TYR A 591 -13.65 -13.25 -54.09
C TYR A 591 -14.46 -13.49 -52.81
N SER A 592 -15.71 -13.93 -52.94
CA SER A 592 -16.56 -14.35 -51.82
C SER A 592 -17.51 -15.43 -52.33
N GLY A 593 -17.29 -16.69 -51.95
CA GLY A 593 -18.06 -17.81 -52.49
C GLY A 593 -17.56 -19.20 -52.07
N PRO A 594 -18.15 -20.28 -52.63
CA PRO A 594 -17.72 -21.66 -52.39
C PRO A 594 -16.30 -21.92 -52.89
N PHE A 595 -15.44 -22.53 -52.07
CA PHE A 595 -14.03 -22.73 -52.44
C PHE A 595 -13.85 -23.57 -53.72
N SER A 596 -14.75 -24.51 -53.99
CA SER A 596 -14.75 -25.34 -55.21
C SER A 596 -14.87 -24.55 -56.51
N GLN A 597 -15.47 -23.36 -56.48
CA GLN A 597 -15.65 -22.48 -57.66
C GLN A 597 -14.53 -21.44 -57.79
N CYS A 598 -13.67 -21.32 -56.77
CA CYS A 598 -12.62 -20.31 -56.71
C CYS A 598 -11.63 -20.45 -57.88
N GLN A 599 -11.08 -21.65 -58.10
CA GLN A 599 -10.10 -21.87 -59.16
C GLN A 599 -10.68 -21.55 -60.55
N GLY A 600 -11.89 -22.06 -60.83
CA GLY A 600 -12.55 -21.80 -62.12
C GLY A 600 -12.92 -20.33 -62.35
N TYR A 601 -13.16 -19.56 -61.29
CA TYR A 601 -13.34 -18.10 -61.39
C TYR A 601 -12.04 -17.40 -61.81
N PHE A 602 -10.94 -17.66 -61.09
CA PHE A 602 -9.65 -17.04 -61.39
C PHE A 602 -9.10 -17.46 -62.77
N ASP A 603 -9.37 -18.69 -63.21
CA ASP A 603 -9.05 -19.14 -64.56
C ASP A 603 -9.79 -18.33 -65.65
N ARG A 604 -11.08 -17.97 -65.42
CA ARG A 604 -11.88 -17.20 -66.39
C ARG A 604 -11.43 -15.75 -66.52
N ILE A 605 -10.98 -15.13 -65.43
CA ILE A 605 -10.50 -13.74 -65.43
C ILE A 605 -9.01 -13.62 -65.84
N GLY A 606 -8.35 -14.73 -66.21
CA GLY A 606 -7.00 -14.74 -66.74
C GLY A 606 -5.88 -14.92 -65.70
N TYR A 607 -6.21 -15.25 -64.45
CA TYR A 607 -5.26 -15.46 -63.36
C TYR A 607 -5.23 -16.95 -62.94
N SER A 608 -4.81 -17.82 -63.86
CA SER A 608 -4.72 -19.26 -63.59
C SER A 608 -3.56 -19.62 -62.65
N CYS A 609 -3.84 -20.46 -61.66
CA CYS A 609 -2.84 -20.99 -60.75
C CYS A 609 -1.91 -21.99 -61.48
N PRO A 610 -0.58 -21.83 -61.44
CA PRO A 610 0.35 -22.78 -62.05
C PRO A 610 0.22 -24.20 -61.45
N PRO A 611 0.40 -25.25 -62.25
CA PRO A 611 0.33 -26.63 -61.76
C PRO A 611 1.43 -26.89 -60.72
N GLY A 612 1.05 -27.50 -59.59
CA GLY A 612 1.95 -27.79 -58.46
C GLY A 612 2.16 -26.63 -57.49
N PHE A 613 1.57 -25.46 -57.75
CA PHE A 613 1.57 -24.34 -56.82
C PHE A 613 0.40 -24.44 -55.84
N ASN A 614 0.60 -24.03 -54.59
CA ASN A 614 -0.47 -23.98 -53.61
C ASN A 614 -1.41 -22.82 -53.93
N ILE A 615 -2.67 -23.12 -54.24
CA ILE A 615 -3.66 -22.10 -54.61
C ILE A 615 -3.79 -20.99 -53.56
N ALA A 616 -3.70 -21.29 -52.27
CA ALA A 616 -3.78 -20.25 -51.24
C ALA A 616 -2.59 -19.30 -51.27
N ASP A 617 -1.38 -19.81 -51.49
CA ASP A 617 -0.19 -18.98 -51.64
C ASP A 617 -0.31 -18.11 -52.91
N TYR A 618 -0.82 -18.70 -54.01
CA TYR A 618 -1.01 -17.97 -55.27
C TYR A 618 -2.01 -16.81 -55.10
N LEU A 619 -3.13 -17.05 -54.43
CA LEU A 619 -4.14 -16.03 -54.16
C LEU A 619 -3.59 -14.92 -53.25
N VAL A 620 -2.77 -15.27 -52.25
CA VAL A 620 -2.13 -14.27 -51.39
C VAL A 620 -1.15 -13.41 -52.19
N ASP A 621 -0.30 -14.03 -53.02
CA ASP A 621 0.66 -13.34 -53.89
C ASP A 621 -0.05 -12.42 -54.88
N LEU A 622 -1.13 -12.89 -55.51
CA LEU A 622 -1.99 -12.10 -56.40
C LEU A 622 -2.50 -10.84 -55.68
N THR A 623 -3.06 -10.99 -54.48
CA THR A 623 -3.57 -9.84 -53.70
C THR A 623 -2.48 -8.91 -53.18
N MET A 624 -1.22 -9.37 -53.05
CA MET A 624 -0.09 -8.51 -52.69
C MET A 624 0.32 -7.60 -53.85
N HIS A 625 0.38 -8.15 -55.07
CA HIS A 625 0.87 -7.44 -56.25
C HIS A 625 -0.20 -6.55 -56.91
N ALA A 626 -1.49 -6.86 -56.73
CA ALA A 626 -2.59 -6.09 -57.32
C ALA A 626 -2.58 -4.58 -56.98
N GLY A 627 -1.91 -4.20 -55.88
CA GLY A 627 -1.83 -2.82 -55.41
C GLY A 627 -0.67 -1.96 -55.96
N SER A 628 0.23 -2.51 -56.77
CA SER A 628 1.32 -1.73 -57.41
C SER A 628 0.87 -1.18 -58.76
N THR A 629 1.00 0.12 -58.96
CA THR A 629 0.83 0.76 -60.27
C THR A 629 1.90 0.24 -61.22
N THR A 630 1.50 -0.40 -62.31
CA THR A 630 2.39 -0.64 -63.46
C THR A 630 2.74 0.73 -64.06
N SER A 631 3.97 1.19 -63.85
CA SER A 631 4.54 2.25 -64.67
C SER A 631 4.74 1.68 -66.08
N GLU A 632 4.00 2.20 -67.06
CA GLU A 632 4.33 2.01 -68.47
C GLU A 632 5.77 2.51 -68.67
N ASP A 633 6.65 1.59 -69.07
CA ASP A 633 8.00 1.92 -69.51
C ASP A 633 7.85 2.57 -70.90
N ASP A 634 7.89 3.90 -70.92
CA ASP A 634 7.75 4.70 -72.12
C ASP A 634 8.98 4.44 -73.02
N GLY A 635 8.74 3.72 -74.11
CA GLY A 635 9.76 3.15 -74.97
C GLY A 635 10.77 4.18 -75.47
N THR A 636 11.95 4.19 -74.84
CA THR A 636 13.15 4.84 -75.38
C THR A 636 14.26 3.82 -75.56
N LEU A 637 14.59 3.63 -76.83
CA LEU A 637 15.57 2.71 -77.39
C LEU A 637 16.94 2.84 -76.72
N ASN A 638 17.50 1.71 -76.30
CA ASN A 638 18.94 1.46 -76.40
C ASN A 638 19.17 0.04 -76.92
N ALA A 639 19.84 -0.01 -78.07
CA ALA A 639 20.14 -1.21 -78.82
C ALA A 639 21.25 -2.02 -78.17
N GLU A 640 21.02 -3.31 -77.94
CA GLU A 640 22.00 -4.37 -78.19
C GLU A 640 21.31 -5.75 -78.23
N VAL A 641 21.88 -6.63 -79.06
CA VAL A 641 21.22 -7.71 -79.80
C VAL A 641 21.32 -9.05 -79.08
N ALA A 642 20.22 -9.81 -78.98
CA ALA A 642 20.04 -11.17 -79.55
C ALA A 642 18.97 -12.05 -78.85
N SER A 643 18.18 -12.71 -79.70
CA SER A 643 17.30 -13.87 -79.48
C SER A 643 15.83 -13.63 -79.07
N LEU A 644 14.98 -13.56 -80.10
CA LEU A 644 13.52 -13.73 -80.04
C LEU A 644 13.13 -15.22 -80.02
N GLY A 645 12.22 -15.56 -79.10
CA GLY A 645 11.33 -16.72 -79.12
C GLY A 645 9.95 -16.30 -78.57
N PRO A 646 8.82 -16.92 -78.99
CA PRO A 646 7.54 -16.23 -79.13
C PRO A 646 6.74 -16.08 -77.83
N SER A 647 5.91 -15.02 -77.81
CA SER A 647 4.91 -14.68 -76.80
C SER A 647 4.02 -15.85 -76.37
N SER A 648 3.85 -16.01 -75.06
CA SER A 648 2.56 -15.98 -74.33
C SER A 648 2.72 -16.71 -72.99
N THR A 649 2.89 -15.92 -71.93
CA THR A 649 2.53 -16.19 -70.53
C THR A 649 3.18 -15.06 -69.74
N THR A 650 2.37 -14.26 -69.06
CA THR A 650 2.79 -13.29 -68.06
C THR A 650 3.43 -14.05 -66.90
N ALA A 651 4.73 -14.33 -67.03
CA ALA A 651 5.53 -15.01 -66.03
C ALA A 651 5.83 -14.04 -64.88
N VAL A 652 5.29 -14.37 -63.69
CA VAL A 652 5.68 -13.80 -62.41
C VAL A 652 7.19 -13.99 -62.24
N LYS A 653 7.97 -12.93 -62.44
CA LYS A 653 9.42 -12.91 -62.20
C LYS A 653 9.68 -12.59 -60.73
N SER A 654 9.96 -13.61 -59.92
CA SER A 654 10.53 -13.45 -58.59
C SER A 654 12.04 -13.15 -58.69
N ILE A 655 12.46 -11.93 -58.35
CA ILE A 655 13.88 -11.58 -58.16
C ILE A 655 14.19 -11.58 -56.65
N ALA A 656 15.28 -12.25 -56.28
CA ALA A 656 15.81 -12.31 -54.93
C ALA A 656 16.31 -10.94 -54.45
N SER A 657 15.91 -10.55 -53.25
CA SER A 657 16.25 -9.28 -52.59
C SER A 657 17.72 -9.21 -52.17
N ILE A 658 18.44 -8.22 -52.71
CA ILE A 658 19.72 -7.69 -52.19
C ILE A 658 19.41 -6.33 -51.52
N PRO A 659 19.92 -6.02 -50.31
CA PRO A 659 19.64 -4.74 -49.67
C PRO A 659 20.60 -3.65 -50.16
N GLY A 660 20.06 -2.54 -50.64
CA GLY A 660 20.81 -1.36 -51.06
C GLY A 660 20.16 -0.07 -50.55
N SER A 661 20.84 0.60 -49.64
CA SER A 661 20.55 1.93 -49.08
C SER A 661 21.30 3.02 -49.85
N ILE A 662 20.62 4.06 -50.34
CA ILE A 662 21.18 5.38 -50.74
C ILE A 662 20.01 6.39 -50.55
N ALA A 663 20.00 7.27 -49.53
CA ALA A 663 20.70 8.55 -49.38
C ALA A 663 20.21 9.65 -50.34
N GLU A 664 19.47 10.62 -49.79
CA GLU A 664 19.37 12.00 -50.29
C GLU A 664 20.00 12.91 -49.23
N ASP A 665 20.89 13.81 -49.66
CA ASP A 665 21.57 14.81 -48.84
C ASP A 665 21.17 16.21 -49.30
N SER A 666 20.89 17.09 -48.35
CA SER A 666 21.11 18.53 -48.47
C SER A 666 21.29 19.19 -47.09
N GLY A 667 22.55 19.24 -46.65
CA GLY A 667 23.26 20.44 -46.13
C GLY A 667 22.83 21.08 -44.79
N VAL A 668 23.75 21.11 -43.81
CA VAL A 668 24.54 22.30 -43.38
C VAL A 668 25.39 21.96 -42.13
N GLU A 669 26.68 22.29 -42.26
CA GLU A 669 27.80 22.48 -41.32
C GLU A 669 27.67 22.23 -39.79
N SER A 670 28.59 21.45 -39.21
CA SER A 670 29.85 21.95 -38.60
C SER A 670 30.50 20.99 -37.56
N SER A 671 31.81 20.80 -37.74
CA SER A 671 32.86 20.54 -36.74
C SER A 671 32.96 19.20 -35.97
N THR A 672 33.97 18.42 -36.39
CA THR A 672 35.05 17.82 -35.58
C THR A 672 34.73 16.99 -34.33
N SER A 673 35.01 15.68 -34.39
CA SER A 673 36.18 15.04 -33.75
C SER A 673 35.94 13.54 -33.52
N ARG A 674 36.93 12.73 -33.91
CA ARG A 674 37.07 11.32 -33.49
C ARG A 674 37.83 11.33 -32.15
N PRO A 675 37.62 10.36 -31.23
CA PRO A 675 38.51 9.20 -31.29
C PRO A 675 37.89 7.85 -30.89
N LYS A 676 38.76 6.84 -31.02
CA LYS A 676 38.61 5.39 -31.03
C LYS A 676 38.25 4.72 -29.69
N ASN A 677 37.75 3.49 -29.86
CA ASN A 677 37.95 2.26 -29.06
C ASN A 677 37.18 2.10 -27.75
N SER A 678 36.21 1.16 -27.78
CA SER A 678 36.33 -0.17 -27.15
C SER A 678 34.96 -0.63 -26.68
N ARG A 679 34.41 -1.68 -27.27
CA ARG A 679 33.59 -2.63 -26.50
C ARG A 679 33.65 -4.03 -27.08
N ARG A 680 33.99 -4.93 -26.17
CA ARG A 680 33.99 -6.38 -26.27
C ARG A 680 32.57 -6.88 -26.53
N ASP A 681 32.37 -7.58 -27.64
CA ASP A 681 31.18 -8.39 -27.85
C ASP A 681 31.46 -9.86 -27.54
N SER A 682 30.50 -10.44 -26.81
CA SER A 682 30.48 -11.80 -26.29
C SER A 682 30.28 -12.86 -27.36
N VAL A 683 30.92 -14.00 -27.13
CA VAL A 683 31.21 -15.15 -28.01
C VAL A 683 29.99 -15.93 -28.56
N ARG A 684 28.74 -15.49 -28.34
CA ARG A 684 27.55 -16.28 -28.73
C ARG A 684 27.07 -16.07 -30.18
N ILE A 685 27.55 -15.04 -30.88
CA ILE A 685 27.16 -14.73 -32.28
C ILE A 685 28.13 -15.36 -33.30
N ARG A 686 29.23 -15.97 -32.84
CA ARG A 686 30.25 -16.55 -33.73
C ARG A 686 30.00 -18.03 -34.10
N GLN A 687 29.04 -18.71 -33.46
CA GLN A 687 28.77 -20.13 -33.72
C GLN A 687 27.66 -20.42 -34.75
N GLU A 688 26.87 -19.43 -35.18
CA GLU A 688 25.81 -19.65 -36.17
C GLU A 688 26.14 -19.15 -37.59
N ARG A 689 27.37 -18.64 -37.81
CA ARG A 689 27.77 -18.05 -39.10
C ARG A 689 28.81 -18.82 -39.91
N GLU A 690 29.08 -20.06 -39.56
CA GLU A 690 29.93 -20.95 -40.34
C GLU A 690 29.22 -22.29 -40.50
N LEU A 691 28.31 -22.45 -41.47
CA LEU A 691 27.92 -23.78 -41.97
C LEU A 691 27.08 -23.76 -43.27
N TYR A 692 27.31 -22.84 -44.22
CA TYR A 692 26.85 -23.06 -45.60
C TYR A 692 27.78 -22.38 -46.62
N THR A 693 28.94 -22.98 -46.90
CA THR A 693 29.53 -22.96 -48.26
C THR A 693 30.44 -24.18 -48.50
N ARG A 694 30.39 -24.68 -49.75
CA ARG A 694 31.27 -25.68 -50.42
C ARG A 694 31.08 -27.17 -50.05
N ARG A 695 31.13 -28.15 -50.97
CA ARG A 695 31.43 -28.20 -52.43
C ARG A 695 31.03 -29.60 -53.00
N LYS A 696 31.01 -29.70 -54.33
CA LYS A 696 30.67 -30.86 -55.20
C LYS A 696 31.86 -31.81 -55.49
N ASN A 697 31.54 -33.05 -55.88
CA ASN A 697 32.33 -34.16 -56.52
C ASN A 697 33.22 -34.99 -55.54
N THR A 698 33.18 -36.32 -55.46
CA THR A 698 33.47 -37.37 -56.48
C THR A 698 33.11 -38.81 -56.01
N VAL A 699 32.56 -39.63 -56.93
CA VAL A 699 32.92 -41.02 -57.36
C VAL A 699 33.17 -42.18 -56.35
N ASP A 700 32.45 -43.27 -56.65
CA ASP A 700 32.69 -44.73 -56.48
C ASP A 700 32.36 -45.55 -55.20
N THR A 701 31.68 -46.67 -55.52
CA THR A 701 31.71 -48.03 -54.95
C THR A 701 30.76 -48.45 -53.80
N ALA A 702 29.70 -49.15 -54.24
CA ALA A 702 29.27 -50.51 -53.87
C ALA A 702 29.16 -50.91 -52.37
N ALA A 703 27.96 -51.34 -51.95
CA ALA A 703 27.61 -52.76 -51.82
C ALA A 703 26.32 -52.98 -51.01
N SER A 704 25.34 -53.64 -51.67
CA SER A 704 24.63 -54.84 -51.19
C SER A 704 23.80 -54.74 -49.91
N SER A 705 22.47 -54.77 -49.98
CA SER A 705 21.56 -55.95 -49.93
C SER A 705 20.41 -55.52 -48.98
N ASP A 706 19.15 -55.92 -49.02
CA ASP A 706 18.37 -56.97 -49.69
C ASP A 706 16.90 -56.51 -49.45
N ALA A 707 16.05 -56.46 -50.48
CA ALA A 707 14.95 -57.41 -50.73
C ALA A 707 13.54 -56.99 -50.24
N GLY A 708 12.62 -56.93 -51.22
CA GLY A 708 11.18 -57.14 -51.11
C GLY A 708 10.33 -55.87 -51.00
N GLY A 709 9.41 -55.53 -51.91
CA GLY A 709 8.88 -56.16 -53.11
C GLY A 709 7.63 -55.36 -53.56
N GLU A 710 7.43 -55.26 -54.89
CA GLU A 710 6.14 -55.24 -55.65
C GLU A 710 5.03 -54.23 -55.20
N ASP A 711 4.36 -53.43 -56.04
CA ASP A 711 4.10 -53.53 -57.48
C ASP A 711 3.34 -52.29 -58.04
N VAL A 712 3.36 -52.15 -59.38
CA VAL A 712 2.48 -51.36 -60.30
C VAL A 712 2.49 -49.81 -60.19
N GLY A 713 2.63 -49.00 -61.25
CA GLY A 713 2.67 -49.20 -62.70
C GLY A 713 2.63 -47.82 -63.37
N SER A 714 3.36 -47.66 -64.47
CA SER A 714 3.64 -46.39 -65.16
C SER A 714 3.13 -46.43 -66.60
N TYR A 715 2.63 -45.31 -67.13
CA TYR A 715 2.59 -44.97 -68.57
C TYR A 715 2.65 -43.44 -68.70
N LYS A 716 3.81 -42.85 -69.06
CA LYS A 716 4.32 -42.50 -70.40
C LYS A 716 3.50 -41.46 -71.18
N LEU A 717 4.06 -40.25 -71.28
CA LEU A 717 3.71 -39.19 -72.24
C LEU A 717 4.55 -39.35 -73.52
N GLN A 718 3.88 -39.22 -74.66
CA GLN A 718 4.42 -39.39 -76.00
C GLN A 718 4.76 -38.04 -76.63
N ASN A 719 5.90 -37.98 -77.29
CA ASN A 719 6.52 -36.80 -77.91
C ASN A 719 6.40 -36.91 -79.44
N GLN A 720 6.19 -35.79 -80.15
CA GLN A 720 6.63 -35.45 -81.55
C GLN A 720 5.65 -34.47 -82.26
N PRO A 721 6.04 -33.76 -83.35
CA PRO A 721 7.08 -32.72 -83.43
C PRO A 721 6.61 -31.47 -84.25
N ALA A 722 7.48 -30.47 -84.36
CA ALA A 722 7.27 -29.21 -85.09
C ALA A 722 7.15 -29.36 -86.62
N GLY A 723 6.37 -28.47 -87.26
CA GLY A 723 6.37 -28.29 -88.71
C GLY A 723 5.47 -27.17 -89.25
N PHE A 724 6.06 -26.31 -90.08
CA PHE A 724 5.49 -25.53 -91.19
C PHE A 724 4.68 -24.24 -90.92
N VAL A 725 5.21 -23.13 -91.45
CA VAL A 725 4.51 -21.86 -91.74
C VAL A 725 4.35 -21.76 -93.26
N PRO A 726 3.18 -21.37 -93.77
CA PRO A 726 3.17 -20.30 -94.76
C PRO A 726 2.13 -19.20 -94.48
N THR A 727 2.51 -18.01 -94.94
CA THR A 727 1.85 -16.71 -95.01
C THR A 727 0.42 -16.70 -95.57
N ILE A 728 -0.43 -15.75 -95.13
CA ILE A 728 -1.28 -14.88 -95.99
C ILE A 728 -1.70 -13.61 -95.23
N ASN A 729 -1.87 -12.59 -96.07
CA ASN A 729 -2.12 -11.16 -95.95
C ASN A 729 -3.17 -10.63 -94.96
N VAL A 730 -2.91 -9.37 -94.64
CA VAL A 730 -3.76 -8.32 -94.08
C VAL A 730 -5.08 -8.16 -94.84
N GLU A 731 -6.18 -8.14 -94.09
CA GLU A 731 -7.35 -7.28 -94.33
C GLU A 731 -8.13 -7.14 -93.01
N ASP A 732 -7.97 -5.97 -92.37
CA ASP A 732 -8.90 -5.42 -91.36
C ASP A 732 -10.21 -5.02 -92.08
N PRO A 733 -11.41 -4.93 -91.45
CA PRO A 733 -11.60 -4.26 -90.16
C PRO A 733 -12.69 -4.85 -89.25
N HIS A 734 -12.41 -4.93 -87.95
CA HIS A 734 -13.33 -4.69 -86.82
C HIS A 734 -12.81 -5.47 -85.60
N ASP A 735 -11.98 -4.82 -84.79
CA ASP A 735 -12.08 -4.89 -83.34
C ASP A 735 -11.18 -3.80 -82.75
N LEU A 736 -11.79 -2.65 -82.47
CA LEU A 736 -11.19 -1.69 -81.54
C LEU A 736 -11.11 -2.40 -80.17
N PRO A 737 -9.94 -2.46 -79.52
CA PRO A 737 -9.90 -2.82 -78.11
C PRO A 737 -10.68 -1.74 -77.33
N PRO A 738 -11.41 -2.09 -76.26
CA PRO A 738 -12.09 -1.08 -75.47
C PRO A 738 -11.06 -0.12 -74.88
N ALA A 739 -11.48 1.13 -74.69
CA ALA A 739 -10.64 2.23 -74.23
C ALA A 739 -9.85 1.86 -72.97
N ALA A 740 -8.57 2.23 -72.97
CA ALA A 740 -7.67 2.11 -71.83
C ALA A 740 -8.28 2.79 -70.59
N TYR A 741 -8.52 2.01 -69.53
CA TYR A 741 -8.91 2.52 -68.23
C TYR A 741 -7.66 2.73 -67.37
N ILE A 742 -7.52 3.95 -66.85
CA ILE A 742 -6.58 4.29 -65.78
C ILE A 742 -7.14 3.68 -64.49
N GLY A 743 -6.74 2.44 -64.17
CA GLY A 743 -7.12 1.73 -62.94
C GLY A 743 -6.00 0.83 -62.47
N THR A 744 -5.91 0.56 -61.16
CA THR A 744 -4.94 -0.41 -60.64
C THR A 744 -5.42 -1.84 -60.91
N ASP A 745 -4.52 -2.81 -60.99
CA ASP A 745 -4.83 -4.24 -61.16
C ASP A 745 -5.83 -4.75 -60.09
N LEU A 746 -5.76 -4.17 -58.89
CA LEU A 746 -6.73 -4.38 -57.81
C LEU A 746 -8.14 -3.91 -58.14
N ASP A 747 -8.30 -2.74 -58.76
CA ASP A 747 -9.63 -2.20 -59.12
C ASP A 747 -10.29 -3.10 -60.17
N MET A 748 -9.49 -3.66 -61.09
CA MET A 748 -9.95 -4.65 -62.05
C MET A 748 -10.43 -5.92 -61.34
N LEU A 749 -9.64 -6.48 -60.42
CA LEU A 749 -10.01 -7.68 -59.67
C LEU A 749 -11.30 -7.51 -58.84
N ILE A 750 -11.46 -6.37 -58.16
CA ILE A 750 -12.65 -6.06 -57.36
C ILE A 750 -13.87 -5.90 -58.27
N ARG A 751 -13.73 -5.19 -59.40
CA ARG A 751 -14.82 -4.97 -60.35
C ARG A 751 -15.25 -6.27 -61.03
N SER A 752 -14.29 -7.08 -61.50
CA SER A 752 -14.54 -8.39 -62.09
C SER A 752 -15.31 -9.31 -61.14
N PHE A 753 -15.03 -9.23 -59.83
CA PHE A 753 -15.80 -9.98 -58.84
C PHE A 753 -17.22 -9.43 -58.71
N ALA A 754 -17.39 -8.11 -58.58
CA ALA A 754 -18.70 -7.49 -58.44
C ALA A 754 -19.64 -7.75 -59.63
N GLU A 755 -19.09 -7.87 -60.85
CA GLU A 755 -19.83 -8.18 -62.08
C GLU A 755 -20.00 -9.70 -62.33
N SER A 756 -19.44 -10.56 -61.49
CA SER A 756 -19.46 -12.02 -61.68
C SER A 756 -20.79 -12.69 -61.29
N ASP A 757 -21.08 -13.84 -61.91
CA ASP A 757 -22.21 -14.71 -61.54
C ASP A 757 -22.18 -15.15 -60.06
N ILE A 758 -20.98 -15.25 -59.47
CA ILE A 758 -20.79 -15.66 -58.08
C ILE A 758 -21.27 -14.54 -57.13
N ALA A 759 -20.95 -13.29 -57.43
CA ALA A 759 -21.44 -12.14 -56.67
C ALA A 759 -22.96 -11.97 -56.84
N GLY A 760 -23.49 -12.15 -58.06
CA GLY A 760 -24.93 -12.12 -58.33
C GLY A 760 -25.70 -13.21 -57.56
N SER A 761 -25.27 -14.47 -57.67
CA SER A 761 -25.88 -15.59 -56.93
C SER A 761 -25.81 -15.43 -55.41
N THR A 762 -24.70 -14.87 -54.90
CA THR A 762 -24.57 -14.56 -53.48
C THR A 762 -25.59 -13.52 -53.03
N HIS A 763 -25.81 -12.47 -53.84
CA HIS A 763 -26.81 -11.46 -53.55
C HIS A 763 -28.24 -12.02 -53.62
N ASP A 764 -28.56 -12.80 -54.65
CA ASP A 764 -29.87 -13.43 -54.82
C ASP A 764 -30.22 -14.34 -53.63
N GLU A 765 -29.26 -15.12 -53.13
CA GLU A 765 -29.45 -15.98 -51.97
C GLU A 765 -29.66 -15.18 -50.67
N ILE A 766 -28.94 -14.06 -50.49
CA ILE A 766 -29.17 -13.16 -49.36
C ILE A 766 -30.60 -12.60 -49.43
N GLN A 767 -31.04 -12.09 -50.58
CA GLN A 767 -32.38 -11.56 -50.75
C GLN A 767 -33.47 -12.63 -50.58
N GLN A 768 -33.21 -13.86 -51.03
CA GLN A 768 -34.10 -15.00 -50.81
C GLN A 768 -34.23 -15.33 -49.32
N SER A 769 -33.13 -15.30 -48.55
CA SER A 769 -33.16 -15.54 -47.10
C SER A 769 -33.93 -14.45 -46.35
N ILE A 770 -33.75 -13.18 -46.73
CA ILE A 770 -34.45 -12.03 -46.13
C ILE A 770 -35.95 -12.09 -46.43
N SER A 771 -36.33 -12.41 -47.67
CA SER A 771 -37.73 -12.53 -48.07
C SER A 771 -38.41 -13.73 -47.39
N ALA A 772 -37.73 -14.87 -47.26
CA ALA A 772 -38.21 -16.03 -46.51
C ALA A 772 -38.45 -15.70 -45.03
N ALA A 773 -37.52 -14.97 -44.38
CA ALA A 773 -37.67 -14.53 -42.99
C ALA A 773 -38.84 -13.54 -42.81
N ARG A 774 -38.98 -12.57 -43.72
CA ARG A 774 -40.14 -11.65 -43.74
C ARG A 774 -41.47 -12.36 -43.96
N GLY A 775 -41.49 -13.37 -44.83
CA GLY A 775 -42.67 -14.21 -45.07
C GLY A 775 -43.10 -15.01 -43.84
N ALA A 776 -42.15 -15.52 -43.06
CA ALA A 776 -42.41 -16.25 -41.82
C ALA A 776 -42.95 -15.36 -40.67
N ASN A 777 -42.60 -14.06 -40.65
CA ASN A 777 -43.00 -13.12 -39.59
C ASN A 777 -44.25 -12.27 -39.91
N GLY A 778 -44.77 -12.31 -41.14
CA GLY A 778 -45.96 -11.56 -41.58
C GLY A 778 -45.71 -10.07 -41.90
N GLN A 779 -46.71 -9.40 -42.50
CA GLN A 779 -46.60 -8.01 -43.04
C GLN A 779 -46.36 -6.91 -41.99
N ASN A 780 -46.36 -7.21 -40.69
CA ASN A 780 -46.05 -6.23 -39.63
C ASN A 780 -44.54 -6.14 -39.32
N ALA A 781 -43.68 -6.29 -40.33
CA ALA A 781 -42.23 -6.22 -40.19
C ALA A 781 -41.65 -4.79 -40.22
N ASN A 782 -42.49 -3.76 -40.42
CA ASN A 782 -42.07 -2.36 -40.35
C ASN A 782 -42.28 -1.72 -38.96
N GLY A 783 -42.71 -2.50 -37.97
CA GLY A 783 -42.79 -2.06 -36.59
C GLY A 783 -41.53 -2.43 -35.82
N TYR A 784 -40.53 -1.53 -35.79
CA TYR A 784 -39.59 -1.47 -34.68
C TYR A 784 -40.40 -1.10 -33.43
N ASN A 785 -40.99 -2.11 -32.77
CA ASN A 785 -41.75 -1.91 -31.55
C ASN A 785 -40.81 -2.17 -30.36
N PRO A 786 -40.43 -1.14 -29.58
CA PRO A 786 -39.43 -1.28 -28.52
C PRO A 786 -39.91 -2.13 -27.32
N GLU A 787 -41.18 -2.55 -27.28
CA GLU A 787 -41.80 -3.22 -26.13
C GLU A 787 -42.47 -4.59 -26.43
N GLY A 788 -42.20 -5.24 -27.57
CA GLY A 788 -42.83 -6.53 -27.93
C GLY A 788 -41.82 -7.62 -28.34
N PRO A 789 -41.98 -8.89 -27.89
CA PRO A 789 -41.07 -9.97 -28.28
C PRO A 789 -41.35 -10.42 -29.73
N ASN A 790 -40.37 -10.26 -30.61
CA ASN A 790 -40.40 -10.85 -31.96
C ASN A 790 -40.45 -12.38 -31.84
N ILE A 791 -41.47 -12.99 -32.43
CA ILE A 791 -41.89 -14.38 -32.16
C ILE A 791 -40.81 -15.40 -32.58
N ASN A 792 -39.99 -15.12 -33.61
CA ASN A 792 -38.89 -15.99 -34.04
C ASN A 792 -37.50 -15.60 -33.50
N ILE A 793 -37.23 -14.32 -33.20
CA ILE A 793 -35.98 -13.88 -32.53
C ILE A 793 -35.96 -14.30 -31.06
N SER A 794 -37.13 -14.35 -30.40
CA SER A 794 -37.29 -14.87 -29.05
C SER A 794 -36.81 -16.33 -28.90
N ALA A 795 -36.64 -17.03 -30.03
CA ALA A 795 -36.22 -18.42 -30.11
C ALA A 795 -34.70 -18.60 -30.23
N ILE A 796 -33.92 -17.57 -30.58
CA ILE A 796 -32.44 -17.66 -30.76
C ILE A 796 -31.66 -17.46 -29.44
N GLY A 797 -32.39 -17.22 -28.34
CA GLY A 797 -31.87 -17.37 -26.97
C GLY A 797 -32.16 -16.14 -26.13
N LYS A 798 -33.06 -16.27 -25.15
CA LYS A 798 -33.17 -15.27 -24.07
C LYS A 798 -31.82 -15.18 -23.39
N GLY A 799 -31.24 -13.97 -23.33
CA GLY A 799 -30.03 -13.71 -22.56
C GLY A 799 -30.20 -14.22 -21.13
N TYR A 800 -29.33 -15.15 -20.72
CA TYR A 800 -29.46 -15.77 -19.41
C TYR A 800 -29.11 -14.79 -18.29
N ALA A 801 -29.77 -14.95 -17.14
CA ALA A 801 -29.43 -14.21 -15.93
C ALA A 801 -27.97 -14.49 -15.54
N ARG A 802 -27.11 -13.46 -15.69
CA ARG A 802 -25.69 -13.53 -15.36
C ARG A 802 -25.49 -13.78 -13.87
N VAL A 803 -24.32 -14.32 -13.52
CA VAL A 803 -23.91 -14.57 -12.15
C VAL A 803 -23.81 -13.24 -11.39
N GLY A 804 -24.35 -13.17 -10.16
CA GLY A 804 -24.27 -11.97 -9.33
C GLY A 804 -22.84 -11.66 -8.84
N LEU A 805 -22.58 -10.41 -8.48
CA LEU A 805 -21.25 -9.91 -8.09
C LEU A 805 -20.58 -10.72 -6.97
N GLY A 806 -21.32 -11.12 -5.93
CA GLY A 806 -20.77 -11.91 -4.84
C GLY A 806 -20.25 -13.28 -5.28
N ARG A 807 -20.98 -13.96 -6.18
CA ARG A 807 -20.56 -15.27 -6.71
C ARG A 807 -19.42 -15.12 -7.71
N GLN A 808 -19.38 -14.04 -8.51
CA GLN A 808 -18.21 -13.69 -9.33
C GLN A 808 -16.96 -13.49 -8.46
N PHE A 809 -17.07 -12.71 -7.38
CA PHE A 809 -15.98 -12.50 -6.42
C PHE A 809 -15.47 -13.83 -5.85
N ILE A 810 -16.35 -14.72 -5.36
CA ILE A 810 -15.95 -16.02 -4.82
C ILE A 810 -15.20 -16.87 -5.87
N ILE A 811 -15.68 -16.92 -7.11
CA ILE A 811 -15.03 -17.67 -8.19
C ILE A 811 -13.63 -17.10 -8.47
N LEU A 812 -13.54 -15.78 -8.62
CA LEU A 812 -12.28 -15.08 -8.91
C LEU A 812 -11.30 -15.18 -7.74
N SER A 813 -11.77 -15.08 -6.49
CA SER A 813 -10.98 -15.28 -5.28
C SER A 813 -10.41 -16.68 -5.19
N ASN A 814 -11.20 -17.71 -5.51
CA ASN A 814 -10.71 -19.09 -5.58
C ASN A 814 -9.65 -19.24 -6.68
N ARG A 815 -9.88 -18.62 -7.85
CA ARG A 815 -8.92 -18.59 -8.97
C ARG A 815 -7.60 -17.92 -8.56
N THR A 816 -7.64 -16.75 -7.93
CA THR A 816 -6.44 -16.01 -7.50
C THR A 816 -5.72 -16.72 -6.37
N TRP A 817 -6.45 -17.27 -5.39
CA TRP A 817 -5.86 -18.05 -4.31
C TRP A 817 -5.15 -19.31 -4.84
N LYS A 818 -5.79 -20.01 -5.79
CA LYS A 818 -5.18 -21.15 -6.50
C LYS A 818 -3.89 -20.77 -7.20
N ASN A 819 -3.90 -19.64 -7.91
CA ASN A 819 -2.71 -19.12 -8.57
C ASN A 819 -1.58 -18.86 -7.56
N LEU A 820 -1.89 -18.20 -6.44
CA LEU A 820 -0.91 -17.85 -5.42
C LEU A 820 -0.27 -19.09 -4.75
N TYR A 821 -1.07 -20.07 -4.30
CA TYR A 821 -0.50 -21.23 -3.61
C TYR A 821 0.25 -22.19 -4.53
N ARG A 822 -0.13 -22.27 -5.83
CA ARG A 822 0.57 -23.10 -6.82
C ARG A 822 1.84 -22.44 -7.36
N ASN A 823 1.98 -21.13 -7.22
CA ASN A 823 3.22 -20.39 -7.46
C ASN A 823 3.79 -19.79 -6.16
N PRO A 824 4.21 -20.63 -5.20
CA PRO A 824 4.60 -20.16 -3.87
C PRO A 824 5.97 -19.46 -3.87
N ILE A 825 6.73 -19.51 -4.96
CA ILE A 825 8.12 -19.00 -5.02
C ILE A 825 8.16 -17.53 -4.63
N LEU A 826 7.25 -16.72 -5.18
CA LEU A 826 7.20 -15.29 -4.88
C LEU A 826 6.90 -15.04 -3.39
N MET A 827 5.88 -15.70 -2.85
CA MET A 827 5.45 -15.56 -1.45
C MET A 827 6.52 -16.05 -0.47
N LEU A 828 7.08 -17.24 -0.71
CA LEU A 828 8.13 -17.84 0.12
C LEU A 828 9.38 -16.96 0.14
N THR A 829 9.78 -16.41 -1.01
CA THR A 829 10.93 -15.50 -1.11
C THR A 829 10.74 -14.26 -0.23
N HIS A 830 9.54 -13.66 -0.22
CA HIS A 830 9.26 -12.50 0.63
C HIS A 830 9.31 -12.85 2.12
N TYR A 831 8.78 -14.02 2.52
CA TYR A 831 8.78 -14.44 3.92
C TYR A 831 10.19 -14.81 4.41
N ALA A 832 10.96 -15.53 3.58
CA ALA A 832 12.34 -15.90 3.89
C ALA A 832 13.26 -14.66 4.00
N ILE A 833 13.15 -13.72 3.05
CA ILE A 833 13.91 -12.47 3.09
C ILE A 833 13.52 -11.64 4.32
N ALA A 834 12.24 -11.57 4.68
CA ALA A 834 11.80 -10.85 5.87
C ALA A 834 12.41 -11.41 7.16
N ILE A 835 12.44 -12.74 7.34
CA ILE A 835 13.06 -13.36 8.52
C ILE A 835 14.58 -13.12 8.53
N LEU A 836 15.26 -13.30 7.39
CA LEU A 836 16.70 -13.11 7.29
C LEU A 836 17.09 -11.67 7.62
N LEU A 837 16.39 -10.69 7.01
CA LEU A 837 16.62 -9.27 7.28
C LEU A 837 16.22 -8.89 8.71
N ALA A 838 15.21 -9.54 9.29
CA ALA A 838 14.82 -9.32 10.68
C ALA A 838 15.93 -9.73 11.65
N VAL A 839 16.49 -10.93 11.48
CA VAL A 839 17.59 -11.42 12.32
C VAL A 839 18.85 -10.57 12.12
N LEU A 840 19.18 -10.21 10.87
CA LEU A 840 20.32 -9.35 10.58
C LEU A 840 20.18 -7.97 11.22
N SER A 841 19.01 -7.33 11.06
CA SER A 841 18.75 -6.00 11.63
C SER A 841 18.69 -6.05 13.16
N GLY A 842 18.03 -7.07 13.72
CA GLY A 842 17.98 -7.29 15.16
C GLY A 842 19.36 -7.57 15.77
N TYR A 843 20.27 -8.20 15.04
CA TYR A 843 21.66 -8.38 15.45
C TYR A 843 22.46 -7.07 15.42
N LEU A 844 22.30 -6.26 14.37
CA LEU A 844 23.01 -4.98 14.24
C LEU A 844 22.58 -3.95 15.29
N PHE A 845 21.30 -3.95 15.65
CA PHE A 845 20.71 -3.03 16.64
C PHE A 845 20.41 -3.73 17.97
N TYR A 846 21.16 -4.79 18.31
CA TYR A 846 20.90 -5.61 19.49
C TYR A 846 21.07 -4.81 20.79
N GLY A 847 20.05 -4.84 21.65
CA GLY A 847 20.09 -4.24 23.00
C GLY A 847 20.37 -2.74 23.03
N LEU A 848 19.40 -1.94 22.60
CA LEU A 848 19.47 -0.48 22.59
C LEU A 848 19.54 0.08 24.02
N THR A 849 20.52 0.95 24.26
CA THR A 849 20.76 1.67 25.52
C THR A 849 19.89 2.92 25.61
N ASP A 850 19.62 3.41 26.83
CA ASP A 850 18.79 4.61 27.09
C ASP A 850 19.65 5.90 27.21
N ASP A 851 20.63 6.03 26.33
CA ASP A 851 21.56 7.16 26.21
C ASP A 851 21.41 7.87 24.84
N ILE A 852 22.09 9.01 24.65
CA ILE A 852 22.03 9.77 23.38
C ILE A 852 22.44 8.91 22.16
N PRO A 853 23.55 8.14 22.19
CA PRO A 853 23.87 7.17 21.13
C PRO A 853 22.76 6.14 20.89
N GLY A 854 22.16 5.61 21.96
CA GLY A 854 21.03 4.69 21.87
C GLY A 854 19.80 5.31 21.19
N PHE A 855 19.52 6.59 21.42
CA PHE A 855 18.48 7.34 20.70
C PHE A 855 18.78 7.45 19.20
N GLN A 856 20.02 7.75 18.80
CA GLN A 856 20.41 7.77 17.39
C GLN A 856 20.25 6.39 16.73
N ASN A 857 20.60 5.32 17.45
CA ASN A 857 20.40 3.95 16.97
C ASN A 857 18.91 3.59 16.79
N ARG A 858 18.01 4.09 17.66
CA ARG A 858 16.54 3.96 17.48
C ARG A 858 16.05 4.64 16.22
N LEU A 859 16.49 5.89 15.97
CA LEU A 859 16.16 6.62 14.75
C LEU A 859 16.65 5.85 13.52
N GLY A 860 17.90 5.37 13.55
CA GLY A 860 18.49 4.56 12.47
C GLY A 860 17.72 3.27 12.22
N LEU A 861 17.31 2.56 13.27
CA LEU A 861 16.50 1.35 13.18
C LEU A 861 15.17 1.64 12.47
N PHE A 862 14.36 2.57 12.96
CA PHE A 862 13.04 2.85 12.36
C PHE A 862 13.13 3.33 10.92
N PHE A 863 14.11 4.19 10.62
CA PHE A 863 14.36 4.65 9.25
C PHE A 863 14.71 3.50 8.32
N PHE A 864 15.60 2.59 8.76
CA PHE A 864 16.00 1.42 7.99
C PHE A 864 14.85 0.43 7.79
N LEU A 865 14.03 0.17 8.82
CA LEU A 865 12.85 -0.71 8.70
C LEU A 865 11.85 -0.20 7.67
N LEU A 866 11.51 1.08 7.72
CA LEU A 866 10.60 1.70 6.75
C LEU A 866 11.21 1.67 5.35
N ALA A 867 12.51 1.93 5.19
CA ALA A 867 13.19 1.86 3.90
C ALA A 867 13.12 0.44 3.30
N LEU A 868 13.44 -0.58 4.10
CA LEU A 868 13.37 -1.98 3.66
C LEU A 868 11.97 -2.35 3.17
N PHE A 869 10.92 -2.04 3.95
CA PHE A 869 9.55 -2.32 3.52
C PHE A 869 9.15 -1.50 2.30
N GLY A 870 9.47 -0.21 2.30
CA GLY A 870 9.14 0.69 1.21
C GLY A 870 9.64 0.18 -0.13
N PHE A 871 10.94 -0.13 -0.23
CA PHE A 871 11.50 -0.67 -1.48
C PHE A 871 11.08 -2.12 -1.77
N SER A 872 10.81 -2.95 -0.74
CA SER A 872 10.27 -4.30 -0.93
C SER A 872 8.87 -4.29 -1.57
N THR A 873 8.08 -3.21 -1.41
CA THR A 873 6.76 -3.10 -2.05
C THR A 873 6.78 -2.90 -3.55
N LEU A 874 7.93 -2.60 -4.17
CA LEU A 874 8.06 -2.44 -5.63
C LEU A 874 7.63 -3.70 -6.38
N THR A 875 7.71 -4.88 -5.77
CA THR A 875 7.21 -6.12 -6.40
C THR A 875 5.69 -6.08 -6.68
N SER A 876 4.93 -5.19 -6.02
CA SER A 876 3.50 -4.97 -6.30
C SER A 876 3.23 -4.37 -7.69
N LEU A 877 4.22 -3.70 -8.30
CA LEU A 877 4.10 -3.11 -9.65
C LEU A 877 3.81 -4.17 -10.72
N ASN A 878 4.39 -5.36 -10.56
CA ASN A 878 4.29 -6.44 -11.55
C ASN A 878 3.06 -7.34 -11.39
N VAL A 879 2.33 -7.22 -10.28
CA VAL A 879 1.18 -8.08 -9.95
C VAL A 879 0.08 -7.94 -11.00
N PHE A 880 -0.20 -6.71 -11.44
CA PHE A 880 -1.20 -6.47 -12.49
C PHE A 880 -0.62 -6.55 -13.90
N ALA A 881 0.66 -6.19 -14.10
CA ALA A 881 1.29 -6.16 -15.41
C ALA A 881 1.24 -7.52 -16.13
N THR A 882 1.48 -8.61 -15.39
CA THR A 882 1.48 -9.98 -15.93
C THR A 882 0.11 -10.50 -16.36
N GLU A 883 -0.97 -10.07 -15.68
CA GLU A 883 -2.34 -10.51 -15.98
C GLU A 883 -3.15 -9.49 -16.79
N ARG A 884 -2.54 -8.36 -17.18
CA ARG A 884 -3.22 -7.26 -17.86
C ARG A 884 -3.93 -7.70 -19.13
N LEU A 885 -3.26 -8.49 -19.98
CA LEU A 885 -3.83 -8.96 -21.25
C LEU A 885 -5.03 -9.88 -21.02
N LEU A 886 -4.93 -10.80 -20.05
CA LEU A 886 -6.02 -11.67 -19.66
C LEU A 886 -7.23 -10.86 -19.17
N PHE A 887 -7.00 -9.88 -18.28
CA PHE A 887 -8.06 -9.03 -17.75
C PHE A 887 -8.79 -8.23 -18.84
N VAL A 888 -8.05 -7.62 -19.78
CA VAL A 888 -8.63 -6.84 -20.88
C VAL A 888 -9.50 -7.74 -21.76
N ARG A 889 -9.01 -8.94 -22.10
CA ARG A 889 -9.77 -9.92 -22.89
C ARG A 889 -11.04 -10.38 -22.18
N GLU A 890 -10.93 -10.84 -20.93
CA GLU A 890 -12.07 -11.33 -20.15
C GLU A 890 -13.12 -10.22 -19.93
N ARG A 891 -12.69 -8.96 -19.79
CA ARG A 891 -13.58 -7.79 -19.73
C ARG A 891 -14.28 -7.52 -21.06
N ALA A 892 -13.57 -7.62 -22.19
CA ALA A 892 -14.14 -7.41 -23.52
C ALA A 892 -15.23 -8.44 -23.85
N ASN A 893 -15.00 -9.71 -23.48
CA ASN A 893 -15.97 -10.80 -23.65
C ASN A 893 -17.03 -10.85 -22.53
N GLY A 894 -16.96 -9.93 -21.56
CA GLY A 894 -17.99 -9.76 -20.52
C GLY A 894 -18.05 -10.88 -19.47
N TYR A 895 -16.91 -11.49 -19.12
CA TYR A 895 -16.82 -12.60 -18.15
C TYR A 895 -17.25 -12.17 -16.73
N TYR A 896 -16.84 -10.98 -16.28
CA TYR A 896 -17.13 -10.47 -14.93
C TYR A 896 -17.08 -8.94 -14.88
N HIS A 897 -17.56 -8.37 -13.77
CA HIS A 897 -17.43 -6.94 -13.51
C HIS A 897 -16.00 -6.58 -13.03
N PRO A 898 -15.39 -5.46 -13.47
CA PRO A 898 -14.02 -5.09 -13.07
C PRO A 898 -13.78 -5.06 -11.55
N ILE A 899 -14.78 -4.61 -10.79
CA ILE A 899 -14.70 -4.50 -9.32
C ILE A 899 -14.48 -5.85 -8.63
N THR A 900 -15.06 -6.95 -9.14
CA THR A 900 -14.93 -8.26 -8.50
C THR A 900 -13.53 -8.84 -8.72
N TYR A 901 -12.93 -8.59 -9.88
CA TYR A 901 -11.54 -8.95 -10.14
C TYR A 901 -10.58 -8.13 -9.28
N PHE A 902 -10.75 -6.81 -9.23
CA PHE A 902 -9.89 -5.93 -8.43
C PHE A 902 -9.93 -6.30 -6.94
N ALA A 903 -11.14 -6.50 -6.38
CA ALA A 903 -11.30 -6.89 -4.99
C ALA A 903 -10.68 -8.27 -4.69
N ALA A 904 -10.86 -9.26 -5.58
CA ALA A 904 -10.27 -10.58 -5.42
C ALA A 904 -8.73 -10.50 -5.41
N LYS A 905 -8.15 -9.71 -6.31
CA LYS A 905 -6.70 -9.49 -6.38
C LYS A 905 -6.16 -8.76 -5.15
N LEU A 906 -6.82 -7.71 -4.69
CA LEU A 906 -6.39 -6.96 -3.51
C LEU A 906 -6.37 -7.86 -2.25
N LEU A 907 -7.43 -8.64 -2.03
CA LEU A 907 -7.58 -9.44 -0.81
C LEU A 907 -6.75 -10.73 -0.80
N PHE A 908 -6.59 -11.40 -1.93
CA PHE A 908 -5.94 -12.72 -1.96
C PHE A 908 -4.52 -12.70 -2.51
N ASP A 909 -4.08 -11.62 -3.14
CA ASP A 909 -2.71 -11.47 -3.66
C ASP A 909 -1.91 -10.49 -2.78
N ILE A 910 -2.40 -9.25 -2.63
CA ILE A 910 -1.66 -8.17 -1.95
C ILE A 910 -1.63 -8.37 -0.43
N VAL A 911 -2.77 -8.66 0.20
CA VAL A 911 -2.87 -8.76 1.67
C VAL A 911 -1.92 -9.83 2.27
N PRO A 912 -1.89 -11.09 1.79
CA PRO A 912 -0.96 -12.09 2.33
C PRO A 912 0.52 -11.72 2.12
N LEU A 913 0.85 -11.07 1.01
CA LEU A 913 2.22 -10.65 0.68
C LEU A 913 2.67 -9.38 1.42
N ARG A 914 1.75 -8.58 1.96
CA ARG A 914 2.06 -7.29 2.60
C ARG A 914 1.76 -7.20 4.09
N ILE A 915 0.90 -8.06 4.63
CA ILE A 915 0.64 -8.09 6.08
C ILE A 915 1.60 -9.03 6.80
N ILE A 916 1.84 -10.22 6.26
CA ILE A 916 2.64 -11.25 6.95
C ILE A 916 4.12 -10.85 7.12
N PRO A 917 4.84 -10.29 6.12
CA PRO A 917 6.24 -9.94 6.31
C PRO A 917 6.50 -8.90 7.42
N PRO A 918 5.73 -7.78 7.51
CA PRO A 918 5.82 -6.87 8.66
C PRO A 918 5.54 -7.52 10.00
N LEU A 919 4.56 -8.44 10.08
CA LEU A 919 4.28 -9.17 11.32
C LEU A 919 5.46 -10.04 11.75
N LEU A 920 6.02 -10.84 10.83
CA LEU A 920 7.15 -11.72 11.12
C LEU A 920 8.39 -10.93 11.53
N MET A 921 8.73 -9.91 10.75
CA MET A 921 9.93 -9.08 10.99
C MET A 921 9.78 -8.24 12.25
N GLY A 922 8.63 -7.60 12.46
CA GLY A 922 8.36 -6.81 13.66
C GLY A 922 8.37 -7.65 14.94
N ALA A 923 7.80 -8.86 14.89
CA ALA A 923 7.82 -9.79 16.03
C ALA A 923 9.23 -10.24 16.43
N ILE A 924 10.16 -10.35 15.48
CA ILE A 924 11.56 -10.72 15.73
C ILE A 924 12.37 -9.52 16.20
N ILE A 925 12.28 -8.39 15.50
CA ILE A 925 13.13 -7.21 15.77
C ILE A 925 12.79 -6.57 17.12
N TYR A 926 11.52 -6.40 17.44
CA TYR A 926 11.08 -5.68 18.62
C TYR A 926 11.72 -6.19 19.94
N PRO A 927 11.68 -7.51 20.25
CA PRO A 927 12.36 -8.03 21.43
C PRO A 927 13.90 -8.10 21.28
N MET A 928 14.45 -8.26 20.07
CA MET A 928 15.90 -8.32 19.86
C MET A 928 16.60 -6.98 20.13
N THR A 929 15.97 -5.88 19.73
CA THR A 929 16.55 -4.55 19.89
C THR A 929 16.29 -3.96 21.28
N GLY A 930 15.42 -4.56 22.09
CA GLY A 930 15.14 -4.10 23.46
C GLY A 930 14.33 -2.81 23.52
N LEU A 931 13.37 -2.64 22.59
CA LEU A 931 12.37 -1.56 22.63
C LEU A 931 11.48 -1.70 23.89
N VAL A 932 10.67 -0.68 24.17
CA VAL A 932 9.82 -0.64 25.39
C VAL A 932 8.98 -1.93 25.52
N PRO A 933 9.13 -2.75 26.58
CA PRO A 933 8.56 -4.11 26.64
C PRO A 933 7.04 -4.16 26.93
N GLU A 934 6.29 -3.11 26.64
CA GLU A 934 4.86 -3.02 26.88
C GLU A 934 4.05 -3.49 25.65
N ALA A 935 3.00 -4.27 25.90
CA ALA A 935 2.13 -4.79 24.84
C ALA A 935 1.46 -3.68 24.01
N GLY A 936 1.08 -2.57 24.64
CA GLY A 936 0.48 -1.42 23.95
C GLY A 936 1.41 -0.82 22.90
N HIS A 937 2.69 -0.62 23.25
CA HIS A 937 3.72 -0.10 22.35
C HIS A 937 4.04 -1.07 21.22
N PHE A 938 4.05 -2.38 21.51
CA PHE A 938 4.26 -3.43 20.50
C PHE A 938 3.15 -3.45 19.43
N PHE A 939 1.87 -3.43 19.84
CA PHE A 939 0.77 -3.47 18.86
C PHE A 939 0.68 -2.19 18.03
N LYS A 940 0.98 -1.02 18.61
CA LYS A 940 1.09 0.25 17.87
C LYS A 940 2.23 0.17 16.84
N PHE A 941 3.40 -0.33 17.23
CA PHE A 941 4.54 -0.55 16.35
C PHE A 941 4.18 -1.46 15.15
N ILE A 942 3.56 -2.61 15.42
CA ILE A 942 3.12 -3.53 14.37
C ILE A 942 2.06 -2.90 13.45
N LEU A 943 1.09 -2.20 14.03
CA LEU A 943 0.04 -1.51 13.27
C LEU A 943 0.63 -0.50 12.28
N VAL A 944 1.58 0.33 12.73
CA VAL A 944 2.26 1.31 11.88
C VAL A 944 3.02 0.62 10.75
N LEU A 945 3.78 -0.44 11.03
CA LEU A 945 4.51 -1.18 10.00
C LEU A 945 3.57 -1.80 8.94
N VAL A 946 2.45 -2.39 9.37
CA VAL A 946 1.47 -2.99 8.45
C VAL A 946 0.78 -1.92 7.61
N LEU A 947 0.33 -0.82 8.20
CA LEU A 947 -0.33 0.28 7.48
C LEU A 947 0.62 0.96 6.50
N PHE A 948 1.87 1.21 6.89
CA PHE A 948 2.90 1.74 6.01
C PHE A 948 3.12 0.82 4.80
N ASN A 949 3.29 -0.49 5.02
CA ASN A 949 3.53 -1.44 3.94
C ASN A 949 2.31 -1.57 2.99
N LEU A 950 1.08 -1.48 3.52
CA LEU A 950 -0.14 -1.44 2.71
C LEU A 950 -0.25 -0.15 1.90
N ALA A 951 0.06 1.01 2.49
CA ALA A 951 0.05 2.29 1.78
C ALA A 951 1.08 2.34 0.65
N ALA A 952 2.32 1.89 0.92
CA ALA A 952 3.37 1.77 -0.08
C ALA A 952 2.97 0.82 -1.24
N ALA A 953 2.36 -0.32 -0.91
CA ALA A 953 1.85 -1.27 -1.90
C ALA A 953 0.71 -0.68 -2.74
N ALA A 954 -0.19 0.10 -2.14
CA ALA A 954 -1.28 0.77 -2.86
C ALA A 954 -0.77 1.81 -3.88
N ILE A 955 0.24 2.61 -3.49
CA ILE A 955 0.92 3.56 -4.38
C ILE A 955 1.59 2.82 -5.54
N CYS A 956 2.35 1.76 -5.24
CA CYS A 956 2.99 0.94 -6.27
C CYS A 956 1.96 0.29 -7.20
N LEU A 957 0.86 -0.24 -6.68
CA LEU A 957 -0.21 -0.82 -7.49
C LEU A 957 -0.81 0.21 -8.47
N PHE A 958 -1.09 1.42 -8.00
CA PHE A 958 -1.60 2.50 -8.82
C PHE A 958 -0.65 2.82 -10.00
N ILE A 959 0.65 2.95 -9.72
CA ILE A 959 1.68 3.19 -10.75
C ILE A 959 1.73 2.03 -11.74
N GLY A 960 1.67 0.78 -11.25
CA GLY A 960 1.68 -0.43 -12.08
C GLY A 960 0.46 -0.59 -13.00
N ILE A 961 -0.68 -0.02 -12.63
CA ILE A 961 -1.89 0.00 -13.48
C ILE A 961 -1.78 1.08 -14.57
N ILE A 962 -1.25 2.25 -14.24
CA ILE A 962 -1.07 3.36 -15.18
C ILE A 962 -0.02 3.02 -16.23
N CYS A 963 1.11 2.48 -15.80
CA CYS A 963 2.24 2.19 -16.68
C CYS A 963 1.98 0.88 -17.46
N LYS A 964 2.19 0.92 -18.79
CA LYS A 964 2.13 -0.29 -19.63
C LYS A 964 3.39 -1.13 -19.53
N ASP A 965 4.53 -0.45 -19.47
CA ASP A 965 5.84 -1.07 -19.42
C ASP A 965 6.30 -1.25 -17.95
N GLY A 966 6.71 -2.47 -17.60
CA GLY A 966 7.15 -2.80 -16.25
C GLY A 966 8.47 -2.14 -15.86
N GLY A 967 9.37 -1.91 -16.82
CA GLY A 967 10.62 -1.19 -16.59
C GLY A 967 10.39 0.27 -16.21
N VAL A 968 9.53 0.95 -16.97
CA VAL A 968 9.11 2.34 -16.67
C VAL A 968 8.37 2.41 -15.32
N ALA A 969 7.50 1.44 -15.03
CA ALA A 969 6.79 1.37 -13.74
C ALA A 969 7.77 1.26 -12.55
N ASN A 970 8.80 0.40 -12.66
CA ASN A 970 9.84 0.24 -11.63
C ASN A 970 10.67 1.52 -11.44
N LEU A 971 11.02 2.22 -12.53
CA LEU A 971 11.75 3.49 -12.44
C LEU A 971 10.93 4.54 -11.69
N ILE A 972 9.68 4.74 -12.08
CA ILE A 972 8.78 5.72 -11.44
C ILE A 972 8.51 5.33 -9.99
N GLY A 973 8.20 4.07 -9.71
CA GLY A 973 7.97 3.58 -8.35
C GLY A 973 9.18 3.81 -7.44
N SER A 974 10.39 3.50 -7.92
CA SER A 974 11.62 3.71 -7.16
C SER A 974 11.89 5.18 -6.87
N LEU A 975 11.64 6.07 -7.84
CA LEU A 975 11.78 7.52 -7.67
C LEU A 975 10.76 8.08 -6.66
N VAL A 976 9.51 7.63 -6.72
CA VAL A 976 8.47 8.03 -5.75
C VAL A 976 8.85 7.58 -4.33
N MET A 977 9.34 6.35 -4.17
CA MET A 977 9.77 5.84 -2.85
C MET A 977 11.01 6.57 -2.33
N LEU A 978 12.00 6.84 -3.19
CA LEU A 978 13.19 7.61 -2.82
C LEU A 978 12.84 9.05 -2.43
N PHE A 979 11.96 9.70 -3.19
CA PHE A 979 11.46 11.03 -2.87
C PHE A 979 10.75 11.05 -1.52
N SER A 980 9.86 10.08 -1.27
CA SER A 980 9.18 9.98 0.01
C SER A 980 10.17 9.75 1.16
N LEU A 981 11.18 8.91 0.97
CA LEU A 981 12.23 8.67 1.97
C LEU A 981 13.02 9.94 2.34
N LEU A 982 13.31 10.82 1.37
CA LEU A 982 14.02 12.09 1.61
C LEU A 982 13.29 12.97 2.63
N PHE A 983 11.96 13.00 2.57
CA PHE A 983 11.10 13.79 3.44
C PHE A 983 10.63 13.04 4.70
N ALA A 984 11.28 11.93 5.10
CA ALA A 984 10.88 11.16 6.28
C ALA A 984 11.02 11.93 7.62
N GLY A 985 11.81 13.00 7.66
CA GLY A 985 12.07 13.81 8.87
C GLY A 985 13.43 13.55 9.54
N LEU A 986 14.16 12.50 9.12
CA LEU A 986 15.51 12.22 9.62
C LEU A 986 16.63 12.88 8.77
N LEU A 987 16.55 12.75 7.44
CA LEU A 987 17.56 13.28 6.51
C LEU A 987 17.49 14.80 6.36
N LEU A 988 16.30 15.35 6.55
CA LEU A 988 16.00 16.75 6.38
C LEU A 988 15.06 17.18 7.51
N ASN A 989 15.55 18.10 8.35
CA ASN A 989 14.84 18.56 9.55
C ASN A 989 13.60 19.39 9.15
N HIS A 990 12.46 19.12 9.81
CA HIS A 990 11.18 19.81 9.57
C HIS A 990 11.28 21.34 9.65
N ASN A 991 12.02 21.86 10.63
CA ASN A 991 12.15 23.30 10.82
C ASN A 991 13.07 23.97 9.78
N ALA A 992 13.90 23.18 9.09
CA ALA A 992 14.80 23.67 8.05
C ALA A 992 14.17 23.68 6.65
N ILE A 993 12.96 23.11 6.48
CA ILE A 993 12.29 23.07 5.18
C ILE A 993 11.78 24.46 4.81
N PRO A 994 12.09 24.98 3.60
CA PRO A 994 11.48 26.22 3.12
C PRO A 994 9.96 26.13 3.13
N LYS A 995 9.26 27.18 3.57
CA LYS A 995 7.78 27.21 3.69
C LYS A 995 7.05 26.78 2.41
N ALA A 996 7.61 27.05 1.24
CA ALA A 996 7.05 26.65 -0.05
C ALA A 996 7.12 25.14 -0.34
N ALA A 997 8.00 24.39 0.34
CA ALA A 997 8.23 22.96 0.13
C ALA A 997 7.68 22.07 1.27
N ILE A 998 7.15 22.65 2.36
CA ILE A 998 6.62 21.89 3.51
C ILE A 998 5.49 20.93 3.10
N TRP A 999 4.64 21.30 2.14
CA TRP A 999 3.57 20.41 1.65
C TRP A 999 4.09 19.13 0.95
N LEU A 1000 5.36 19.09 0.53
CA LEU A 1000 5.95 17.87 -0.01
C LEU A 1000 6.19 16.82 1.08
N GLN A 1001 6.41 17.28 2.32
CA GLN A 1001 6.54 16.38 3.46
C GLN A 1001 5.21 15.70 3.79
N THR A 1002 4.07 16.39 3.65
CA THR A 1002 2.75 15.79 3.87
C THR A 1002 2.34 14.80 2.77
N LEU A 1003 3.05 14.76 1.64
CA LEU A 1003 2.91 13.69 0.65
C LEU A 1003 3.71 12.44 0.98
N SER A 1004 4.62 12.50 1.97
CA SER A 1004 5.50 11.40 2.29
C SER A 1004 4.87 10.40 3.26
N ILE A 1005 4.65 9.17 2.80
CA ILE A 1005 4.24 8.07 3.68
C ILE A 1005 5.32 7.68 4.69
N PHE A 1006 6.60 7.96 4.38
CA PHE A 1006 7.71 7.72 5.29
C PHE A 1006 7.70 8.68 6.47
N HIS A 1007 7.25 9.93 6.27
CA HIS A 1007 7.14 10.89 7.36
C HIS A 1007 6.15 10.39 8.42
N TYR A 1008 4.93 10.07 8.01
CA TYR A 1008 3.89 9.55 8.91
C TYR A 1008 4.31 8.23 9.59
N GLY A 1009 4.93 7.32 8.83
CA GLY A 1009 5.45 6.08 9.40
C GLY A 1009 6.56 6.31 10.42
N PHE A 1010 7.49 7.21 10.13
CA PHE A 1010 8.65 7.47 10.98
C PHE A 1010 8.27 8.21 12.26
N GLU A 1011 7.48 9.28 12.13
CA GLU A 1011 6.97 10.07 13.27
C GLU A 1011 6.13 9.20 14.22
N SER A 1012 5.23 8.37 13.68
CA SER A 1012 4.47 7.41 14.48
C SER A 1012 5.35 6.43 15.28
N LEU A 1013 6.38 5.86 14.65
CA LEU A 1013 7.26 4.89 15.31
C LEU A 1013 8.10 5.54 16.41
N ILE A 1014 8.66 6.73 16.15
CA ILE A 1014 9.54 7.40 17.11
C ILE A 1014 8.75 8.00 18.28
N VAL A 1015 7.57 8.57 18.03
CA VAL A 1015 6.69 9.07 19.10
C VAL A 1015 6.21 7.91 19.97
N ASN A 1016 5.85 6.77 19.37
CA ASN A 1016 5.47 5.58 20.13
C ASN A 1016 6.61 5.06 21.02
N GLU A 1017 7.86 5.08 20.59
CA GLU A 1017 8.98 4.55 21.39
C GLU A 1017 9.53 5.56 22.41
N VAL A 1018 9.69 6.83 22.04
CA VAL A 1018 10.53 7.78 22.79
C VAL A 1018 9.75 8.70 23.72
N LEU A 1019 8.45 8.91 23.50
CA LEU A 1019 7.66 9.89 24.25
C LEU A 1019 7.76 9.71 25.78
N GLN A 1020 7.78 8.47 26.25
CA GLN A 1020 7.83 8.13 27.69
C GLN A 1020 9.24 7.77 28.20
N LEU A 1021 10.28 7.88 27.36
CA LEU A 1021 11.65 7.58 27.77
C LEU A 1021 12.34 8.81 28.35
N THR A 1022 13.16 8.60 29.38
CA THR A 1022 14.14 9.58 29.85
C THR A 1022 15.52 9.14 29.40
N LEU A 1023 16.21 9.97 28.62
CA LEU A 1023 17.52 9.67 28.07
C LEU A 1023 18.62 10.28 28.94
N VAL A 1024 19.72 9.55 29.13
CA VAL A 1024 20.87 10.02 29.90
C VAL A 1024 21.96 10.54 28.96
N ASP A 1025 22.38 11.79 29.16
CA ASP A 1025 23.58 12.37 28.56
C ASP A 1025 24.71 12.38 29.58
N LYS A 1026 25.79 11.64 29.30
CA LYS A 1026 26.97 11.61 30.15
C LYS A 1026 27.95 12.66 29.68
N LYS A 1027 27.84 13.88 30.20
CA LYS A 1027 28.71 15.00 29.82
C LYS A 1027 29.50 15.50 31.02
N TYR A 1028 30.82 15.59 30.87
CA TYR A 1028 31.74 16.07 31.92
C TYR A 1028 31.67 15.30 33.25
N GLY A 1029 31.31 14.01 33.21
CA GLY A 1029 31.18 13.18 34.41
C GLY A 1029 29.87 13.39 35.20
N LEU A 1030 28.92 14.15 34.65
CA LEU A 1030 27.56 14.32 35.17
C LEU A 1030 26.56 13.60 34.26
N ASP A 1031 25.61 12.90 34.87
CA ASP A 1031 24.51 12.24 34.17
C ASP A 1031 23.32 13.22 34.09
N ILE A 1032 23.19 13.92 32.95
CA ILE A 1032 22.08 14.84 32.69
C ILE A 1032 20.93 14.03 32.08
N THR A 1033 19.78 14.00 32.75
CA THR A 1033 18.58 13.33 32.23
C THR A 1033 17.73 14.28 31.41
N VAL A 1034 17.43 13.92 30.16
CA VAL A 1034 16.59 14.71 29.27
C VAL A 1034 15.32 13.91 28.95
N PRO A 1035 14.11 14.49 29.12
CA PRO A 1035 12.88 13.81 28.73
C PRO A 1035 12.79 13.66 27.21
N GLY A 1036 12.39 12.48 26.74
CA GLY A 1036 12.28 12.15 25.31
C GLY A 1036 11.34 13.09 24.56
N ALA A 1037 10.26 13.55 25.20
CA ALA A 1037 9.33 14.54 24.66
C ALA A 1037 10.01 15.88 24.27
N ALA A 1038 11.02 16.32 25.04
CA ALA A 1038 11.77 17.53 24.71
C ALA A 1038 12.70 17.33 23.51
N ILE A 1039 13.29 16.12 23.40
CA ILE A 1039 14.13 15.75 22.27
C ILE A 1039 13.29 15.68 20.99
N LEU A 1040 12.13 15.00 21.03
CA LEU A 1040 11.21 14.93 19.89
C LEU A 1040 10.81 16.31 19.37
N SER A 1041 10.44 17.22 20.28
CA SER A 1041 10.09 18.60 19.93
C SER A 1041 11.27 19.37 19.31
N SER A 1042 12.49 19.16 19.80
CA SER A 1042 13.71 19.77 19.23
C SER A 1042 14.00 19.30 17.79
N PHE A 1043 13.70 18.03 17.48
CA PHE A 1043 13.78 17.50 16.12
C PHE A 1043 12.59 17.90 15.23
N GLY A 1044 11.60 18.62 15.77
CA GLY A 1044 10.43 19.10 15.03
C GLY A 1044 9.31 18.07 14.89
N PHE A 1045 9.31 17.02 15.71
CA PHE A 1045 8.22 16.05 15.78
C PHE A 1045 7.14 16.51 16.76
N ASN A 1046 5.89 16.16 16.47
CA ASN A 1046 4.76 16.47 17.32
C ASN A 1046 4.45 15.30 18.29
N ASN A 1047 4.49 15.59 19.59
CA ASN A 1047 4.29 14.58 20.64
C ASN A 1047 2.89 13.93 20.62
N ASP A 1048 1.88 14.62 20.08
CA ASP A 1048 0.51 14.14 20.02
C ASP A 1048 0.12 13.54 18.64
N ALA A 1049 1.07 13.49 17.68
CA ALA A 1049 0.77 13.13 16.29
C ALA A 1049 0.57 11.63 16.02
N LEU A 1050 0.81 10.75 17.00
CA LEU A 1050 0.77 9.29 16.81
C LEU A 1050 -0.50 8.82 16.06
N TRP A 1051 -1.69 9.20 16.54
CA TRP A 1051 -2.94 8.75 15.93
C TRP A 1051 -3.27 9.52 14.65
N THR A 1052 -2.88 10.78 14.52
CA THR A 1052 -3.10 11.55 13.29
C THR A 1052 -2.31 10.96 12.13
N ASP A 1053 -1.10 10.48 12.40
CA ASP A 1053 -0.22 9.88 11.40
C ASP A 1053 -0.66 8.47 11.02
N VAL A 1054 -1.06 7.66 12.01
CA VAL A 1054 -1.66 6.33 11.78
C VAL A 1054 -2.91 6.43 10.91
N ILE A 1055 -3.80 7.39 11.20
CA ILE A 1055 -4.99 7.64 10.39
C ILE A 1055 -4.58 8.11 8.99
N SER A 1056 -3.60 9.01 8.89
CA SER A 1056 -3.11 9.52 7.59
C SER A 1056 -2.56 8.38 6.72
N LEU A 1057 -1.77 7.44 7.27
CA LEU A 1057 -1.32 6.25 6.56
C LEU A 1057 -2.48 5.39 6.04
N GLY A 1058 -3.50 5.18 6.88
CA GLY A 1058 -4.72 4.47 6.49
C GLY A 1058 -5.46 5.17 5.35
N VAL A 1059 -5.63 6.49 5.43
CA VAL A 1059 -6.24 7.31 4.39
C VAL A 1059 -5.44 7.24 3.09
N PHE A 1060 -4.12 7.36 3.15
CA PHE A 1060 -3.25 7.21 1.98
C PHE A 1060 -3.46 5.85 1.29
N GLY A 1061 -3.46 4.75 2.05
CA GLY A 1061 -3.73 3.42 1.52
C GLY A 1061 -5.09 3.33 0.81
N VAL A 1062 -6.16 3.81 1.45
CA VAL A 1062 -7.52 3.77 0.88
C VAL A 1062 -7.65 4.65 -0.37
N VAL A 1063 -7.11 5.87 -0.34
CA VAL A 1063 -7.16 6.81 -1.47
C VAL A 1063 -6.46 6.21 -2.70
N PHE A 1064 -5.25 5.67 -2.53
CA PHE A 1064 -4.52 5.07 -3.65
C PHE A 1064 -5.16 3.77 -4.16
N ILE A 1065 -5.85 3.01 -3.30
CA ILE A 1065 -6.66 1.85 -3.74
C ILE A 1065 -7.84 2.31 -4.61
N ILE A 1066 -8.54 3.38 -4.21
CA ILE A 1066 -9.65 3.95 -4.99
C ILE A 1066 -9.13 4.50 -6.33
N LEU A 1067 -8.00 5.21 -6.31
CA LEU A 1067 -7.35 5.72 -7.52
C LEU A 1067 -6.87 4.58 -8.43
N ALA A 1068 -6.33 3.49 -7.88
CA ALA A 1068 -5.95 2.28 -8.61
C ALA A 1068 -7.16 1.64 -9.30
N TYR A 1069 -8.29 1.52 -8.58
CA TYR A 1069 -9.53 1.04 -9.18
C TYR A 1069 -10.05 1.98 -10.28
N ALA A 1070 -10.06 3.29 -10.03
CA ALA A 1070 -10.50 4.27 -11.02
C ALA A 1070 -9.61 4.24 -12.28
N ALA A 1071 -8.29 4.18 -12.11
CA ALA A 1071 -7.32 4.04 -13.20
C ALA A 1071 -7.57 2.75 -13.99
N MET A 1072 -7.78 1.61 -13.31
CA MET A 1072 -8.14 0.35 -13.97
C MET A 1072 -9.48 0.46 -14.71
N HIS A 1073 -10.47 1.11 -14.12
CA HIS A 1073 -11.79 1.22 -14.70
C HIS A 1073 -11.80 2.11 -15.96
N ILE A 1074 -11.04 3.21 -15.96
CA ILE A 1074 -11.01 4.25 -16.99
C ILE A 1074 -9.93 4.00 -18.07
N LEU A 1075 -8.68 3.73 -17.67
CA LEU A 1075 -7.55 3.60 -18.61
C LEU A 1075 -7.53 2.25 -19.32
N LEU A 1076 -8.07 1.21 -18.69
CA LEU A 1076 -8.12 -0.15 -19.23
C LEU A 1076 -9.49 -0.47 -19.83
N VAL A 1077 -10.24 0.55 -20.22
CA VAL A 1077 -11.29 0.37 -21.23
C VAL A 1077 -10.59 0.13 -22.54
N GLU A 1078 -10.91 -1.00 -23.17
CA GLU A 1078 -10.42 -1.32 -24.49
C GLU A 1078 -10.98 -0.29 -25.48
N LYS A 1079 -10.19 0.76 -25.77
CA LYS A 1079 -10.43 1.66 -26.91
C LYS A 1079 -9.81 1.00 -28.14
N ARG A 1080 -10.35 -0.12 -28.64
CA ARG A 1080 -9.93 -0.71 -29.92
C ARG A 1080 -10.55 0.02 -31.10
#